data_AF-A0A0C9UI10-F1
#
_entry.id   AF-A0A0C9UI10-F1
#
_cell.length_a   1.000
_cell.length_b   1.000
_cell.length_c   1.000
_cell.angle_alpha   90.00
_cell.angle_beta   90.00
_cell.angle_gamma   90.00
#
_symmetry.space_group_name_H-M   'P 1'
#
loop_
_entity.id
_entity.type
_entity.pdbx_description
1 polymer ?
#
loop_
_entity_poly.entity_id
_entity_poly.type
_entity_poly.pdbx_seq_one_letter_code
_entity_poly.pdbx_strand_id
1 'polypeptide(L)'
;DRQACMDGTRVSLLGDLLAWATDANSHRICWLNGLAGTGKTTVTESFCRILARKEMLGASFFCSRGNEARRNVRNIIPFLAKILACMLPSYRQELVTVLSTHRDPRGLNLQDQYQYLIVEPLNTISGVRSEPLVLSVDALDECEDKDGTEELLRVILEASLHFPLKFFLTGRPESALRQGFQVDNFGHNHKHCQLHDIERHLVEADICMYLSKQLEILKNKKGKDKDWPTDEVNALIKRSGTLFIFAATAIKFLSDAKGNPTERLGKLAKLNNDSIEATRSIDSLYELVLSEAFQVDDDEQSRVKDSLVTAVCAHTSLPVSSYSVLLGIELDNVHTALAALHSVVHISNHADPIVSVYHASFPDYLTSSKRSGNQSWYFALEEGHLTLATKCLELMNMQLDFNIVKLTTSYFSNDEQPSAPFVAPPMAYACTGWGNHLFHSTNDIITKEHTLFERIDTFLQTKFLYWLEVLSVLKNVQYASTLLLTIDKVCTLLLDKTLQTICKDFIEFISNFRGVIEYNAAHIYLSALAFVHPTSKVAELYHLHFPNLLAVHGRNVMVTRQYELLLFRGHTDSVWSVAFSPDGKYIVSGSGDHTICLWSVETGEAVGEPYQGHTDSVWSVAFSPDGKYIVSGSDDNTIHLWSVETGKAVVKPYQGHTDSVLSVSFSPDGKYIVSGSYDKTIHLWSVETGKAAVGEPYQGHTDSVRSVAFSLDGKYIVSGCEGGTIRLWSVETREEIEESYQGH
;
A
#
# COMPACT_ATOMS: atom_id res chain seq x y z
N ASP A 1 5.27 -6.22 -22.80
CA ASP A 1 5.57 -5.64 -24.12
C ASP A 1 5.60 -4.11 -24.09
N ARG A 2 6.73 -3.53 -23.69
CA ARG A 2 6.98 -2.09 -23.81
C ARG A 2 7.76 -1.82 -25.08
N GLN A 3 7.45 -0.70 -25.72
CA GLN A 3 8.20 -0.24 -26.89
C GLN A 3 9.34 0.66 -26.42
N ALA A 4 10.54 0.37 -26.93
CA ALA A 4 11.67 1.28 -26.84
C ALA A 4 11.46 2.49 -27.77
N CYS A 5 12.31 3.49 -27.62
CA CYS A 5 12.46 4.61 -28.54
C CYS A 5 12.67 4.05 -29.95
N MET A 6 12.11 4.73 -30.94
CA MET A 6 12.41 4.43 -32.33
C MET A 6 13.90 4.67 -32.58
N ASP A 7 14.54 3.78 -33.33
CA ASP A 7 15.93 3.93 -33.72
C ASP A 7 16.17 5.32 -34.34
N GLY A 8 17.19 6.02 -33.87
CA GLY A 8 17.51 7.39 -34.28
C GLY A 8 16.88 8.49 -33.43
N THR A 9 15.85 8.21 -32.62
CA THR A 9 15.24 9.22 -31.71
C THR A 9 15.93 9.26 -30.35
N ARG A 10 15.91 10.41 -29.66
CA ARG A 10 16.44 10.60 -28.29
C ARG A 10 17.93 10.21 -28.13
N VAL A 11 18.70 10.22 -29.21
CA VAL A 11 20.10 9.72 -29.25
C VAL A 11 20.98 10.48 -28.26
N SER A 12 20.90 11.82 -28.24
CA SER A 12 21.69 12.65 -27.31
C SER A 12 21.37 12.31 -25.85
N LEU A 13 20.08 12.26 -25.49
CA LEU A 13 19.63 11.96 -24.14
C LEU A 13 20.08 10.56 -23.69
N LEU A 14 19.92 9.54 -24.54
CA LEU A 14 20.36 8.17 -24.23
C LEU A 14 21.89 8.10 -24.09
N GLY A 15 22.63 8.89 -24.87
CA GLY A 15 24.07 9.08 -24.73
C GLY A 15 24.45 9.67 -23.36
N ASP A 16 23.77 10.73 -22.93
CA ASP A 16 24.01 11.39 -21.64
C ASP A 16 23.65 10.51 -20.44
N LEU A 17 22.60 9.70 -20.55
CA LEU A 17 22.21 8.71 -19.54
C LEU A 17 23.23 7.58 -19.48
N LEU A 18 23.73 7.12 -20.63
CA LEU A 18 24.77 6.09 -20.66
C LEU A 18 26.08 6.60 -20.07
N ALA A 19 26.50 7.82 -20.42
CA ALA A 19 27.69 8.46 -19.85
C ALA A 19 27.58 8.56 -18.32
N TRP A 20 26.40 8.96 -17.81
CA TRP A 20 26.09 8.93 -16.38
C TRP A 20 26.21 7.52 -15.80
N ALA A 21 25.61 6.50 -16.41
CA ALA A 21 25.66 5.15 -15.86
C ALA A 21 27.09 4.60 -15.77
N THR A 22 27.94 4.87 -16.78
CA THR A 22 29.31 4.35 -16.85
C THR A 22 30.32 5.06 -15.96
N ASP A 23 30.10 6.34 -15.63
CA ASP A 23 31.04 7.11 -14.83
C ASP A 23 30.91 6.79 -13.33
N ALA A 24 31.87 6.06 -12.75
CA ALA A 24 31.86 5.67 -11.35
C ALA A 24 31.81 6.87 -10.37
N ASN A 25 32.27 8.05 -10.79
CA ASN A 25 32.28 9.27 -9.96
C ASN A 25 31.00 10.10 -10.12
N SER A 26 30.14 9.76 -11.07
CA SER A 26 28.87 10.46 -11.25
C SER A 26 27.92 10.17 -10.08
N HIS A 27 26.93 11.05 -9.91
CA HIS A 27 25.82 10.90 -8.98
C HIS A 27 25.23 9.48 -8.94
N ARG A 28 24.88 8.99 -7.74
CA ARG A 28 24.32 7.65 -7.56
C ARG A 28 22.89 7.53 -8.10
N ILE A 29 22.14 8.61 -8.08
CA ILE A 29 20.75 8.63 -8.56
C ILE A 29 20.67 9.52 -9.80
N CYS A 30 19.94 9.06 -10.81
CA CYS A 30 19.48 9.89 -11.91
C CYS A 30 17.96 9.89 -11.92
N TRP A 31 17.36 11.07 -11.79
CA TRP A 31 15.92 11.25 -11.86
C TRP A 31 15.55 11.85 -13.22
N LEU A 32 14.84 11.05 -14.05
CA LEU A 32 14.24 11.51 -15.30
C LEU A 32 12.80 11.95 -15.04
N ASN A 33 12.56 13.26 -15.07
CA ASN A 33 11.22 13.80 -14.91
C ASN A 33 10.72 14.54 -16.13
N GLY A 34 9.41 14.72 -16.18
CA GLY A 34 8.74 15.39 -17.27
C GLY A 34 7.24 15.26 -17.18
N LEU A 35 6.53 16.14 -17.87
CA LEU A 35 5.08 16.11 -17.95
C LEU A 35 4.58 14.78 -18.56
N ALA A 36 3.30 14.51 -18.36
CA ALA A 36 2.63 13.35 -18.92
C ALA A 36 2.83 13.31 -20.44
N GLY A 37 3.18 12.14 -20.99
CA GLY A 37 3.29 11.96 -22.44
C GLY A 37 4.58 12.45 -23.13
N THR A 38 5.59 12.85 -22.35
CA THR A 38 6.94 13.24 -22.85
C THR A 38 7.82 12.06 -23.28
N GLY A 39 7.40 10.82 -23.00
CA GLY A 39 8.10 9.60 -23.41
C GLY A 39 9.01 8.97 -22.34
N LYS A 40 8.87 9.34 -21.05
CA LYS A 40 9.68 8.80 -19.93
C LYS A 40 9.83 7.28 -19.98
N THR A 41 8.73 6.53 -19.91
CA THR A 41 8.73 5.06 -19.95
C THR A 41 9.41 4.47 -21.18
N THR A 42 9.26 5.11 -22.35
CA THR A 42 9.90 4.69 -23.61
C THR A 42 11.42 4.91 -23.58
N VAL A 43 11.87 6.03 -22.99
CA VAL A 43 13.29 6.29 -22.72
C VAL A 43 13.84 5.27 -21.71
N THR A 44 13.10 5.00 -20.62
CA THR A 44 13.46 3.98 -19.62
C THR A 44 13.65 2.61 -20.26
N GLU A 45 12.70 2.16 -21.07
CA GLU A 45 12.79 0.85 -21.77
C GLU A 45 14.03 0.78 -22.66
N SER A 46 14.32 1.84 -23.42
CA SER A 46 15.50 1.90 -24.30
C SER A 46 16.78 1.86 -23.49
N PHE A 47 16.83 2.64 -22.41
CA PHE A 47 17.99 2.73 -21.55
C PHE A 47 18.26 1.42 -20.82
N CYS A 48 17.23 0.77 -20.28
CA CYS A 48 17.33 -0.57 -19.70
C CYS A 48 17.86 -1.60 -20.71
N ARG A 49 17.43 -1.57 -21.98
CA ARG A 49 17.96 -2.44 -23.04
C ARG A 49 19.44 -2.16 -23.33
N ILE A 50 19.85 -0.90 -23.34
CA ILE A 50 21.26 -0.50 -23.51
C ILE A 50 22.10 -1.03 -22.33
N LEU A 51 21.62 -0.83 -21.10
CA LEU A 51 22.28 -1.31 -19.88
C LEU A 51 22.37 -2.84 -19.83
N ALA A 52 21.31 -3.55 -20.23
CA ALA A 52 21.30 -5.01 -20.29
C ALA A 52 22.32 -5.55 -21.29
N ARG A 53 22.44 -4.93 -22.48
CA ARG A 53 23.47 -5.28 -23.48
C ARG A 53 24.89 -5.02 -23.01
N LYS A 54 25.06 -4.11 -22.05
CA LYS A 54 26.34 -3.80 -21.39
C LYS A 54 26.52 -4.54 -20.07
N GLU A 55 25.61 -5.45 -19.71
CA GLU A 55 25.63 -6.21 -18.45
C GLU A 55 25.64 -5.33 -17.19
N MET A 56 25.12 -4.10 -17.29
CA MET A 56 25.05 -3.11 -16.21
C MET A 56 23.66 -2.98 -15.58
N LEU A 57 22.61 -3.52 -16.22
CA LEU A 57 21.27 -3.53 -15.62
C LEU A 57 21.23 -4.56 -14.49
N GLY A 58 20.88 -4.14 -13.28
CA GLY A 58 20.73 -5.01 -12.10
C GLY A 58 19.30 -5.50 -11.90
N ALA A 59 18.32 -4.60 -11.99
CA ALA A 59 16.91 -4.95 -11.99
C ALA A 59 16.10 -3.78 -12.55
N SER A 60 14.88 -4.05 -12.97
CA SER A 60 13.92 -3.02 -13.38
C SER A 60 12.55 -3.28 -12.78
N PHE A 61 11.99 -2.28 -12.13
CA PHE A 61 10.61 -2.27 -11.64
C PHE A 61 9.80 -1.19 -12.38
N PHE A 62 8.52 -1.46 -12.61
CA PHE A 62 7.61 -0.48 -13.18
C PHE A 62 6.39 -0.33 -12.26
N CYS A 63 6.19 0.90 -11.80
CA CYS A 63 5.03 1.25 -11.00
C CYS A 63 3.81 1.44 -11.90
N SER A 64 2.65 0.93 -11.49
CA SER A 64 1.45 0.99 -12.33
C SER A 64 0.18 1.03 -11.53
N ARG A 65 -0.67 2.04 -11.76
CA ARG A 65 -1.96 2.19 -11.06
C ARG A 65 -2.88 0.95 -11.21
N GLY A 66 -2.84 0.29 -12.37
CA GLY A 66 -3.73 -0.82 -12.71
C GLY A 66 -3.30 -2.20 -12.20
N ASN A 67 -2.19 -2.30 -11.46
CA ASN A 67 -1.69 -3.56 -10.92
C ASN A 67 -1.29 -3.38 -9.45
N GLU A 68 -1.97 -4.09 -8.55
CA GLU A 68 -1.80 -3.99 -7.11
C GLU A 68 -0.34 -4.17 -6.65
N ALA A 69 0.33 -5.21 -7.15
CA ALA A 69 1.73 -5.47 -6.82
C ALA A 69 2.67 -4.35 -7.30
N ARG A 70 2.28 -3.59 -8.33
CA ARG A 70 3.07 -2.52 -8.94
C ARG A 70 2.72 -1.12 -8.46
N ARG A 71 1.54 -0.88 -7.89
CA ARG A 71 1.21 0.43 -7.28
C ARG A 71 1.64 0.54 -5.82
N ASN A 72 1.86 -0.59 -5.15
CA ASN A 72 2.32 -0.60 -3.77
C ASN A 72 3.84 -0.44 -3.70
N VAL A 73 4.29 0.68 -3.14
CA VAL A 73 5.71 1.05 -3.01
C VAL A 73 6.53 0.04 -2.20
N ARG A 74 5.92 -0.63 -1.21
CA ARG A 74 6.58 -1.66 -0.37
C ARG A 74 6.96 -2.93 -1.13
N ASN A 75 6.48 -3.10 -2.36
CA ASN A 75 6.88 -4.22 -3.22
C ASN A 75 8.11 -3.94 -4.09
N ILE A 76 8.57 -2.68 -4.17
CA ILE A 76 9.66 -2.29 -5.06
C ILE A 76 10.97 -2.95 -4.61
N ILE A 77 11.39 -2.76 -3.35
CA ILE A 77 12.67 -3.28 -2.86
C ILE A 77 12.72 -4.81 -2.88
N PRO A 78 11.72 -5.56 -2.36
CA PRO A 78 11.74 -7.02 -2.41
C PRO A 78 11.78 -7.57 -3.84
N PHE A 79 11.12 -6.90 -4.79
CA PHE A 79 11.18 -7.30 -6.18
C PHE A 79 12.57 -7.06 -6.78
N LEU A 80 13.17 -5.89 -6.56
CA LEU A 80 14.52 -5.59 -7.04
C LEU A 80 15.54 -6.58 -6.47
N ALA A 81 15.44 -6.90 -5.18
CA ALA A 81 16.29 -7.88 -4.52
C ALA A 81 16.14 -9.29 -5.12
N LYS A 82 14.90 -9.72 -5.37
CA LYS A 82 14.62 -11.01 -6.04
C LYS A 82 15.30 -11.09 -7.41
N ILE A 83 15.18 -10.04 -8.23
CA ILE A 83 15.80 -10.03 -9.57
C ILE A 83 17.32 -9.98 -9.46
N LEU A 84 17.89 -9.19 -8.55
CA LEU A 84 19.33 -9.19 -8.28
C LEU A 84 19.85 -10.58 -7.91
N ALA A 85 19.13 -11.31 -7.06
CA ALA A 85 19.46 -12.69 -6.70
C ALA A 85 19.38 -13.64 -7.90
N CYS A 86 18.47 -13.42 -8.83
CA CYS A 86 18.43 -14.20 -10.08
C CYS A 86 19.71 -14.00 -10.91
N MET A 87 20.28 -12.79 -10.92
CA MET A 87 21.41 -12.44 -11.79
C MET A 87 22.79 -12.58 -11.15
N LEU A 88 22.90 -12.40 -9.83
CA LEU A 88 24.16 -12.40 -9.10
C LEU A 88 24.19 -13.56 -8.10
N PRO A 89 24.88 -14.68 -8.40
CA PRO A 89 24.93 -15.84 -7.52
C PRO A 89 25.52 -15.55 -6.12
N SER A 90 26.53 -14.69 -6.03
CA SER A 90 27.15 -14.28 -4.76
C SER A 90 26.18 -13.49 -3.89
N TYR A 91 25.47 -12.52 -4.49
CA TYR A 91 24.41 -11.77 -3.82
C TYR A 91 23.26 -12.70 -3.40
N ARG A 92 22.89 -13.70 -4.21
CA ARG A 92 21.85 -14.69 -3.85
C ARG A 92 22.20 -15.45 -2.59
N GLN A 93 23.43 -15.94 -2.47
CA GLN A 93 23.87 -16.67 -1.29
C GLN A 93 23.73 -15.82 -0.04
N GLU A 94 24.15 -14.56 -0.12
CA GLU A 94 24.08 -13.63 1.00
C GLU A 94 22.64 -13.22 1.33
N LEU A 95 21.80 -12.98 0.33
CA LEU A 95 20.38 -12.70 0.53
C LEU A 95 19.66 -13.87 1.21
N VAL A 96 20.00 -15.12 0.87
CA VAL A 96 19.44 -16.31 1.54
C VAL A 96 19.85 -16.35 3.02
N THR A 97 21.09 -15.96 3.34
CA THR A 97 21.55 -15.82 4.73
C THR A 97 20.71 -14.78 5.48
N VAL A 98 20.47 -13.60 4.89
CA VAL A 98 19.65 -12.55 5.51
C VAL A 98 18.19 -12.96 5.68
N LEU A 99 17.62 -13.68 4.71
CA LEU A 99 16.24 -14.17 4.80
C LEU A 99 16.07 -15.33 5.78
N SER A 100 17.16 -16.00 6.18
CA SER A 100 17.10 -17.03 7.21
C SER A 100 16.86 -16.44 8.61
N THR A 101 17.20 -15.17 8.83
CA THR A 101 16.97 -14.45 10.09
C THR A 101 15.67 -13.63 10.09
N HIS A 102 15.18 -13.19 8.92
CA HIS A 102 13.96 -12.39 8.80
C HIS A 102 12.90 -13.13 7.96
N ARG A 103 11.88 -13.72 8.62
CA ARG A 103 10.92 -14.63 7.98
C ARG A 103 9.93 -13.95 7.03
N ASP A 104 9.58 -12.68 7.26
CA ASP A 104 8.71 -11.92 6.36
C ASP A 104 9.33 -10.56 5.94
N PRO A 105 10.06 -10.52 4.81
CA PRO A 105 10.64 -9.28 4.31
C PRO A 105 9.61 -8.24 3.83
N ARG A 106 8.32 -8.59 3.66
CA ARG A 106 7.28 -7.63 3.26
C ARG A 106 6.66 -6.91 4.45
N GLY A 107 6.70 -7.52 5.65
CA GLY A 107 6.26 -6.91 6.90
C GLY A 107 7.22 -5.83 7.43
N LEU A 108 8.44 -5.76 6.89
CA LEU A 108 9.44 -4.76 7.25
C LEU A 108 9.07 -3.36 6.74
N ASN A 109 9.45 -2.32 7.48
CA ASN A 109 9.43 -0.93 7.01
C ASN A 109 10.41 -0.75 5.82
N LEU A 110 10.27 0.34 5.04
CA LEU A 110 11.05 0.52 3.81
C LEU A 110 12.56 0.66 4.06
N GLN A 111 12.94 1.22 5.22
CA GLN A 111 14.34 1.35 5.62
C GLN A 111 15.00 -0.01 5.85
N ASP A 112 14.36 -0.88 6.61
CA ASP A 112 14.82 -2.24 6.89
C ASP A 112 14.79 -3.11 5.64
N GLN A 113 13.75 -2.98 4.80
CA GLN A 113 13.73 -3.65 3.49
C GLN A 113 14.96 -3.29 2.67
N TYR A 114 15.30 -2.01 2.58
CA TYR A 114 16.45 -1.57 1.79
C TYR A 114 17.77 -2.04 2.40
N GLN A 115 17.90 -1.90 3.72
CA GLN A 115 19.10 -2.29 4.45
C GLN A 115 19.38 -3.79 4.31
N TYR A 116 18.41 -4.64 4.66
CA TYR A 116 18.59 -6.09 4.68
C TYR A 116 18.56 -6.72 3.29
N LEU A 117 17.70 -6.22 2.39
CA LEU A 117 17.55 -6.87 1.08
C LEU A 117 18.54 -6.32 0.06
N ILE A 118 19.00 -5.07 0.15
CA ILE A 118 19.90 -4.47 -0.86
C ILE A 118 21.28 -4.19 -0.28
N VAL A 119 21.37 -3.44 0.82
CA VAL A 119 22.64 -2.90 1.32
C VAL A 119 23.56 -3.97 1.88
N GLU A 120 23.07 -4.78 2.81
CA GLU A 120 23.88 -5.83 3.45
C GLU A 120 24.42 -6.83 2.42
N PRO A 121 23.58 -7.43 1.55
CA PRO A 121 24.09 -8.44 0.64
C PRO A 121 25.08 -7.88 -0.39
N LEU A 122 24.89 -6.64 -0.84
CA LEU A 122 25.80 -5.98 -1.79
C LEU A 122 27.11 -5.54 -1.14
N ASN A 123 27.08 -5.05 0.10
CA ASN A 123 28.30 -4.65 0.82
C ASN A 123 29.21 -5.85 1.09
N THR A 124 28.65 -7.02 1.42
CA THR A 124 29.42 -8.27 1.60
C THR A 124 30.16 -8.67 0.33
N ILE A 125 29.62 -8.37 -0.85
CA ILE A 125 30.22 -8.71 -2.15
C ILE A 125 30.92 -7.54 -2.87
N SER A 126 31.14 -6.41 -2.19
CA SER A 126 31.65 -5.15 -2.75
C SER A 126 33.02 -5.26 -3.48
N GLY A 127 33.79 -6.33 -3.25
CA GLY A 127 35.04 -6.60 -3.96
C GLY A 127 34.94 -7.44 -5.25
N VAL A 128 33.76 -7.96 -5.59
CA VAL A 128 33.57 -8.90 -6.72
C VAL A 128 33.45 -8.18 -8.06
N ARG A 129 32.97 -6.93 -8.06
CA ARG A 129 32.70 -6.16 -9.28
C ARG A 129 33.10 -4.71 -9.10
N SER A 130 33.83 -4.18 -10.07
CA SER A 130 34.27 -2.77 -10.13
C SER A 130 33.40 -1.90 -11.04
N GLU A 131 32.59 -2.50 -11.91
CA GLU A 131 31.67 -1.78 -12.80
C GLU A 131 30.34 -1.43 -12.10
N PRO A 132 29.76 -0.25 -12.37
CA PRO A 132 28.47 0.14 -11.78
C PRO A 132 27.31 -0.74 -12.21
N LEU A 133 26.44 -1.06 -11.26
CA LEU A 133 25.16 -1.74 -11.51
C LEU A 133 24.01 -0.74 -11.36
N VAL A 134 23.04 -0.75 -12.27
CA VAL A 134 21.92 0.19 -12.29
C VAL A 134 20.61 -0.54 -11.95
N LEU A 135 19.89 -0.06 -10.93
CA LEU A 135 18.51 -0.43 -10.65
C LEU A 135 17.58 0.63 -11.24
N SER A 136 16.62 0.21 -12.07
CA SER A 136 15.66 1.10 -12.69
C SER A 136 14.30 0.99 -12.01
N VAL A 137 13.68 2.13 -11.67
CA VAL A 137 12.29 2.20 -11.21
C VAL A 137 11.54 3.23 -12.06
N ASP A 138 10.58 2.75 -12.84
CA ASP A 138 9.83 3.57 -13.80
C ASP A 138 8.46 3.98 -13.25
N ALA A 139 8.06 5.23 -13.51
CA ALA A 139 6.76 5.82 -13.19
C ALA A 139 6.42 5.83 -11.69
N LEU A 140 7.37 6.21 -10.83
CA LEU A 140 7.22 6.19 -9.38
C LEU A 140 6.02 7.04 -8.87
N ASP A 141 5.58 8.03 -9.65
CA ASP A 141 4.35 8.80 -9.39
C ASP A 141 3.05 7.97 -9.49
N GLU A 142 3.10 6.77 -10.09
CA GLU A 142 1.96 5.85 -10.17
C GLU A 142 1.77 4.99 -8.92
N CYS A 143 2.63 5.12 -7.91
CA CYS A 143 2.40 4.51 -6.60
C CYS A 143 1.22 5.18 -5.87
N GLU A 144 0.46 4.36 -5.14
CA GLU A 144 -0.72 4.81 -4.38
C GLU A 144 -0.33 5.55 -3.09
N ASP A 145 0.65 5.00 -2.37
CA ASP A 145 1.17 5.54 -1.11
C ASP A 145 2.24 6.61 -1.40
N LYS A 146 1.83 7.87 -1.30
CA LYS A 146 2.70 9.02 -1.57
C LYS A 146 3.73 9.23 -0.46
N ASP A 147 3.36 8.99 0.79
CA ASP A 147 4.25 9.12 1.94
C ASP A 147 5.31 8.02 1.92
N GLY A 148 4.91 6.77 1.64
CA GLY A 148 5.84 5.66 1.44
C GLY A 148 6.74 5.86 0.21
N THR A 149 6.29 6.57 -0.83
CA THR A 149 7.13 6.93 -1.98
C THR A 149 8.22 7.94 -1.59
N GLU A 150 7.88 8.93 -0.75
CA GLU A 150 8.85 9.87 -0.18
C GLU A 150 9.86 9.15 0.73
N GLU A 151 9.38 8.25 1.61
CA GLU A 151 10.21 7.44 2.48
C GLU A 151 11.20 6.56 1.68
N LEU A 152 10.74 5.89 0.61
CA LEU A 152 11.60 5.11 -0.27
C LEU A 152 12.73 5.96 -0.87
N LEU A 153 12.41 7.16 -1.35
CA LEU A 153 13.43 8.08 -1.89
C LEU A 153 14.45 8.47 -0.83
N ARG A 154 13.98 8.84 0.36
CA ARG A 154 14.83 9.19 1.50
C ARG A 154 15.79 8.05 1.85
N VAL A 155 15.27 6.83 1.97
CA VAL A 155 16.06 5.63 2.30
C VAL A 155 17.15 5.35 1.25
N ILE A 156 16.82 5.46 -0.04
CA ILE A 156 17.81 5.26 -1.13
C ILE A 156 18.87 6.38 -1.14
N LEU A 157 18.49 7.62 -0.83
CA LEU A 157 19.37 8.79 -0.79
C LEU A 157 20.34 8.78 0.40
N GLU A 158 19.86 8.36 1.58
CA GLU A 158 20.62 8.35 2.83
C GLU A 158 21.64 7.20 2.91
N ALA A 159 21.34 6.07 2.29
CA ALA A 159 22.14 4.87 2.46
C ALA A 159 23.53 4.96 1.80
N SER A 160 24.58 4.77 2.58
CA SER A 160 25.95 4.59 2.08
C SER A 160 26.15 3.15 1.55
N LEU A 161 26.65 3.02 0.32
CA LEU A 161 26.95 1.73 -0.31
C LEU A 161 28.43 1.68 -0.68
N HIS A 162 29.13 0.62 -0.25
CA HIS A 162 30.49 0.32 -0.69
C HIS A 162 30.50 -0.38 -2.06
N PHE A 163 29.35 -0.91 -2.49
CA PHE A 163 29.13 -1.46 -3.82
C PHE A 163 28.75 -0.34 -4.81
N PRO A 164 29.25 -0.36 -6.07
CA PRO A 164 28.95 0.67 -7.07
C PRO A 164 27.52 0.53 -7.64
N LEU A 165 26.50 0.75 -6.80
CA LEU A 165 25.08 0.68 -7.17
C LEU A 165 24.53 2.08 -7.49
N LYS A 166 23.81 2.18 -8.61
CA LYS A 166 23.11 3.38 -9.08
C LYS A 166 21.62 3.15 -9.25
N PHE A 167 20.84 4.22 -9.10
CA PHE A 167 19.39 4.21 -9.30
C PHE A 167 18.99 5.12 -10.45
N PHE A 168 18.22 4.56 -11.40
CA PHE A 168 17.56 5.32 -12.45
C PHE A 168 16.06 5.37 -12.15
N LEU A 169 15.57 6.56 -11.79
CA LEU A 169 14.21 6.76 -11.33
C LEU A 169 13.46 7.64 -12.33
N THR A 170 12.20 7.33 -12.62
CA THR A 170 11.36 8.20 -13.47
C THR A 170 10.03 8.54 -12.80
N GLY A 171 9.53 9.74 -13.08
CA GLY A 171 8.17 10.11 -12.66
C GLY A 171 7.77 11.53 -13.03
N ARG A 172 6.50 11.89 -12.79
CA ARG A 172 6.03 13.29 -12.85
C ARG A 172 6.59 14.08 -11.66
N PRO A 173 6.87 15.38 -11.78
CA PRO A 173 7.33 16.20 -10.65
C PRO A 173 6.14 16.59 -9.75
N GLU A 174 5.47 15.61 -9.15
CA GLU A 174 4.42 15.76 -8.14
C GLU A 174 5.02 16.09 -6.76
N SER A 175 4.20 16.54 -5.81
CA SER A 175 4.67 17.04 -4.50
C SER A 175 5.57 16.04 -3.78
N ALA A 176 5.19 14.77 -3.66
CA ALA A 176 5.95 13.75 -2.94
C ALA A 176 7.35 13.50 -3.56
N LEU A 177 7.43 13.39 -4.90
CA LEU A 177 8.73 13.25 -5.58
C LEU A 177 9.55 14.54 -5.49
N ARG A 178 8.91 15.72 -5.60
CA ARG A 178 9.60 17.00 -5.42
C ARG A 178 10.17 17.13 -4.01
N GLN A 179 9.38 16.84 -2.98
CA GLN A 179 9.78 16.91 -1.57
C GLN A 179 10.91 15.91 -1.28
N GLY A 180 10.77 14.66 -1.71
CA GLY A 180 11.81 13.63 -1.54
C GLY A 180 13.16 13.98 -2.17
N PHE A 181 13.18 14.73 -3.28
CA PHE A 181 14.42 15.23 -3.89
C PHE A 181 14.86 16.63 -3.40
N GLN A 182 14.00 17.38 -2.68
CA GLN A 182 14.26 18.74 -2.20
C GLN A 182 14.80 18.83 -0.77
N VAL A 183 14.86 17.73 -0.01
CA VAL A 183 15.39 17.74 1.37
C VAL A 183 16.79 18.37 1.38
N ASP A 184 16.92 19.49 2.10
CA ASP A 184 17.98 20.52 2.02
C ASP A 184 19.44 20.05 2.25
N ASN A 185 19.67 18.74 2.48
CA ASN A 185 21.00 18.15 2.66
C ASN A 185 21.50 17.30 1.47
N PHE A 186 20.69 17.01 0.44
CA PHE A 186 21.03 16.01 -0.61
C PHE A 186 21.19 16.57 -2.03
N GLY A 187 21.15 17.90 -2.20
CA GLY A 187 21.20 18.58 -3.50
C GLY A 187 22.44 18.27 -4.39
N HIS A 188 23.45 17.59 -3.84
CA HIS A 188 24.68 17.20 -4.55
C HIS A 188 24.78 15.70 -4.91
N ASN A 189 23.80 14.86 -4.59
CA ASN A 189 23.91 13.39 -4.76
C ASN A 189 23.11 12.80 -5.94
N HIS A 190 22.39 13.62 -6.70
CA HIS A 190 21.56 13.14 -7.80
C HIS A 190 21.67 14.00 -9.08
N LYS A 191 21.63 13.35 -10.24
CA LYS A 191 21.51 14.00 -11.56
C LYS A 191 20.04 14.24 -11.86
N HIS A 192 19.67 15.49 -12.11
CA HIS A 192 18.32 15.87 -12.47
C HIS A 192 18.20 16.02 -13.99
N CYS A 193 17.36 15.20 -14.63
CA CYS A 193 17.11 15.22 -16.07
C CYS A 193 15.65 15.60 -16.34
N GLN A 194 15.39 16.85 -16.77
CA GLN A 194 14.04 17.27 -17.13
C GLN A 194 13.84 17.13 -18.64
N LEU A 195 12.86 16.32 -19.04
CA LEU A 195 12.55 16.13 -20.47
C LEU A 195 12.06 17.40 -21.18
N HIS A 196 11.61 18.40 -20.41
CA HIS A 196 11.16 19.69 -20.96
C HIS A 196 12.29 20.73 -21.06
N ASP A 197 13.47 20.45 -20.48
CA ASP A 197 14.69 21.23 -20.69
C ASP A 197 15.43 20.81 -21.97
N ILE A 198 15.03 19.70 -22.60
CA ILE A 198 15.55 19.30 -23.92
C ILE A 198 15.09 20.34 -24.94
N GLU A 199 16.02 20.81 -25.77
CA GLU A 199 15.75 21.83 -26.75
C GLU A 199 14.56 21.44 -27.64
N ARG A 200 13.57 22.33 -27.69
CA ARG A 200 12.29 22.11 -28.36
C ARG A 200 12.42 21.57 -29.78
N HIS A 201 13.37 22.11 -30.54
CA HIS A 201 13.59 21.72 -31.94
C HIS A 201 14.12 20.28 -32.09
N LEU A 202 14.88 19.75 -31.11
CA LEU A 202 15.34 18.36 -31.11
C LEU A 202 14.18 17.39 -30.87
N VAL A 203 13.28 17.74 -29.93
CA VAL A 203 12.09 16.93 -29.66
C VAL A 203 11.13 16.93 -30.86
N GLU A 204 10.94 18.09 -31.50
CA GLU A 204 10.14 18.22 -32.72
C GLU A 204 10.73 17.41 -33.89
N ALA A 205 12.06 17.39 -34.04
CA ALA A 205 12.75 16.57 -35.04
C ALA A 205 12.56 15.06 -34.78
N ASP A 206 12.71 14.60 -33.53
CA ASP A 206 12.47 13.21 -33.17
C ASP A 206 11.01 12.78 -33.41
N ILE A 207 10.05 13.64 -33.09
CA ILE A 207 8.61 13.40 -33.33
C ILE A 207 8.33 13.34 -34.83
N CYS A 208 8.90 14.25 -35.62
CA CYS A 208 8.80 14.25 -37.08
C CYS A 208 9.27 12.90 -37.64
N MET A 209 10.46 12.45 -37.25
CA MET A 209 11.01 11.16 -37.66
C MET A 209 10.12 9.98 -37.25
N TYR A 210 9.63 9.99 -36.01
CA TYR A 210 8.69 8.97 -35.51
C TYR A 210 7.42 8.91 -36.37
N LEU A 211 6.77 10.06 -36.62
CA LEU A 211 5.55 10.15 -37.41
C LEU A 211 5.78 9.69 -38.86
N SER A 212 6.83 10.19 -39.52
CA SER A 212 7.17 9.80 -40.88
C SER A 212 7.34 8.29 -41.02
N LYS A 213 8.06 7.67 -40.08
CA LYS A 213 8.31 6.22 -40.14
C LYS A 213 7.06 5.40 -39.81
N GLN A 214 6.24 5.81 -38.84
CA GLN A 214 5.00 5.10 -38.53
C GLN A 214 3.96 5.22 -39.65
N LEU A 215 3.85 6.39 -40.29
CA LEU A 215 2.98 6.59 -41.46
C LEU A 215 3.44 5.73 -42.65
N GLU A 216 4.76 5.56 -42.85
CA GLU A 216 5.32 4.65 -43.85
C GLU A 216 4.93 3.19 -43.55
N ILE A 217 5.08 2.75 -42.29
CA ILE A 217 4.67 1.40 -41.86
C ILE A 217 3.17 1.18 -42.08
N LEU A 218 2.33 2.17 -41.76
CA LEU A 218 0.88 2.10 -41.98
C LEU A 218 0.51 2.02 -43.46
N LYS A 219 1.21 2.78 -44.31
CA LYS A 219 1.06 2.72 -45.78
C LYS A 219 1.34 1.30 -46.28
N ASN A 220 2.47 0.73 -45.86
CA ASN A 220 2.90 -0.61 -46.27
C ASN A 220 1.95 -1.71 -45.79
N LYS A 221 1.42 -1.61 -44.56
CA LYS A 221 0.46 -2.59 -44.03
C LYS A 221 -0.90 -2.60 -44.74
N LYS A 222 -1.38 -1.43 -45.20
CA LYS A 222 -2.70 -1.28 -45.82
C LYS A 222 -2.69 -1.40 -47.35
N GLY A 223 -1.53 -1.65 -47.98
CA GLY A 223 -1.41 -1.91 -49.42
C GLY A 223 -1.91 -0.77 -50.31
N LYS A 224 -1.86 0.49 -49.85
CA LYS A 224 -2.32 1.66 -50.63
C LYS A 224 -1.17 2.31 -51.39
N ASP A 225 -1.33 2.45 -52.70
CA ASP A 225 -0.36 3.13 -53.58
C ASP A 225 -0.35 4.67 -53.41
N LYS A 226 -1.40 5.26 -52.84
CA LYS A 226 -1.47 6.72 -52.63
C LYS A 226 -0.61 7.14 -51.43
N ASP A 227 0.25 8.12 -51.66
CA ASP A 227 0.97 8.82 -50.60
C ASP A 227 0.03 9.55 -49.65
N TRP A 228 0.50 9.75 -48.41
CA TRP A 228 -0.20 10.56 -47.44
C TRP A 228 -0.24 12.02 -47.89
N PRO A 229 -1.37 12.73 -47.72
CA PRO A 229 -1.45 14.16 -48.02
C PRO A 229 -0.43 14.99 -47.24
N THR A 230 0.47 15.66 -47.94
CA THR A 230 1.63 16.35 -47.35
C THR A 230 1.23 17.45 -46.37
N ASP A 231 0.21 18.23 -46.70
CA ASP A 231 -0.23 19.36 -45.87
C ASP A 231 -0.80 18.88 -44.54
N GLU A 232 -1.60 17.81 -44.55
CA GLU A 232 -2.17 17.20 -43.36
C GLU A 232 -1.12 16.51 -42.50
N VAL A 233 -0.10 15.89 -43.09
CA VAL A 233 1.05 15.33 -42.35
C VAL A 233 1.85 16.44 -41.68
N ASN A 234 2.13 17.54 -42.39
CA ASN A 234 2.82 18.70 -41.81
C ASN A 234 2.00 19.33 -40.69
N ALA A 235 0.68 19.43 -40.85
CA ALA A 235 -0.21 19.89 -39.80
C ALA A 235 -0.14 18.98 -38.56
N LEU A 236 -0.15 17.65 -38.75
CA LEU A 236 -0.04 16.68 -37.66
C LEU A 236 1.28 16.80 -36.88
N ILE A 237 2.41 16.95 -37.58
CA ILE A 237 3.73 17.16 -36.97
C ILE A 237 3.71 18.44 -36.14
N LYS A 238 3.22 19.55 -36.71
CA LYS A 238 3.12 20.84 -36.01
C LYS A 238 2.26 20.76 -34.74
N ARG A 239 1.14 20.03 -34.79
CA ARG A 239 0.20 19.84 -33.66
C ARG A 239 0.76 18.98 -32.55
N SER A 240 1.57 17.98 -32.91
CA SER A 240 2.22 17.11 -31.94
C SER A 240 3.17 17.89 -31.02
N GLY A 241 3.73 19.01 -31.50
CA GLY A 241 4.59 19.89 -30.73
C GLY A 241 5.73 19.08 -30.10
N THR A 242 5.82 19.10 -28.77
CA THR A 242 6.82 18.33 -28.00
C THR A 242 6.26 17.07 -27.33
N LEU A 243 5.02 16.67 -27.66
CA LEU A 243 4.31 15.56 -27.03
C LEU A 243 4.32 14.28 -27.88
N PHE A 244 5.19 13.34 -27.50
CA PHE A 244 5.19 12.00 -28.09
C PHE A 244 3.87 11.26 -27.92
N ILE A 245 3.16 11.48 -26.81
CA ILE A 245 1.85 10.87 -26.59
C ILE A 245 0.84 11.29 -27.65
N PHE A 246 0.88 12.55 -28.09
CA PHE A 246 -0.03 13.04 -29.13
C PHE A 246 0.26 12.29 -30.42
N ALA A 247 1.53 12.26 -30.84
CA ALA A 247 1.97 11.55 -32.03
C ALA A 247 1.62 10.05 -31.98
N ALA A 248 1.88 9.37 -30.85
CA ALA A 248 1.59 7.95 -30.68
C ALA A 248 0.08 7.65 -30.70
N THR A 249 -0.72 8.46 -30.01
CA THR A 249 -2.19 8.30 -29.97
C THR A 249 -2.81 8.58 -31.35
N ALA A 250 -2.32 9.60 -32.06
CA ALA A 250 -2.76 9.91 -33.42
C ALA A 250 -2.44 8.77 -34.40
N ILE A 251 -1.24 8.21 -34.35
CA ILE A 251 -0.88 7.03 -35.16
C ILE A 251 -1.78 5.84 -34.85
N LYS A 252 -2.08 5.57 -33.57
CA LYS A 252 -3.01 4.50 -33.21
C LYS A 252 -4.42 4.76 -33.76
N PHE A 253 -4.92 5.98 -33.63
CA PHE A 253 -6.22 6.37 -34.19
C PHE A 253 -6.30 6.20 -35.73
N LEU A 254 -5.19 6.40 -36.44
CA LEU A 254 -5.07 6.12 -37.88
C LEU A 254 -4.95 4.62 -38.21
N SER A 255 -4.49 3.82 -37.25
CA SER A 255 -4.17 2.40 -37.43
C SER A 255 -5.38 1.46 -37.42
N ASP A 256 -6.54 1.95 -36.99
CA ASP A 256 -7.81 1.20 -36.94
C ASP A 256 -8.08 0.40 -38.22
N ALA A 257 -8.59 -0.81 -38.04
CA ALA A 257 -9.04 -1.66 -39.15
C ALA A 257 -10.34 -1.14 -39.79
N LYS A 258 -11.18 -0.44 -39.02
CA LYS A 258 -12.47 0.10 -39.47
C LYS A 258 -12.31 1.61 -39.76
N GLY A 259 -12.59 2.03 -41.00
CA GLY A 259 -12.56 3.44 -41.40
C GLY A 259 -11.41 3.85 -42.33
N ASN A 260 -11.52 5.05 -42.92
CA ASN A 260 -10.53 5.58 -43.87
C ASN A 260 -9.43 6.39 -43.15
N PRO A 261 -8.17 5.93 -43.13
CA PRO A 261 -7.09 6.63 -42.44
C PRO A 261 -6.81 8.01 -43.00
N THR A 262 -6.98 8.21 -44.31
CA THR A 262 -6.76 9.52 -44.95
C THR A 262 -7.79 10.54 -44.49
N GLU A 263 -9.04 10.11 -44.28
CA GLU A 263 -10.10 10.97 -43.76
C GLU A 263 -9.85 11.34 -42.30
N ARG A 264 -9.47 10.36 -41.48
CA ARG A 264 -9.08 10.59 -40.08
C ARG A 264 -7.87 11.50 -39.95
N LEU A 265 -6.89 11.38 -40.85
CA LEU A 265 -5.77 12.31 -40.93
C LEU A 265 -6.27 13.74 -41.25
N GLY A 266 -7.23 13.86 -42.16
CA GLY A 266 -7.91 15.13 -42.45
C GLY A 266 -8.63 15.73 -41.22
N LYS A 267 -9.28 14.90 -40.39
CA LYS A 267 -9.88 15.35 -39.12
C LYS A 267 -8.83 15.82 -38.12
N LEU A 268 -7.75 15.05 -37.93
CA LEU A 268 -6.61 15.42 -37.09
C LEU A 268 -5.95 16.74 -37.52
N ALA A 269 -5.84 16.95 -38.83
CA ALA A 269 -5.27 18.17 -39.41
C ALA A 269 -6.15 19.42 -39.26
N LYS A 270 -7.43 19.26 -38.85
CA LYS A 270 -8.41 20.34 -38.69
C LYS A 270 -8.69 20.79 -37.25
N LEU A 271 -8.24 20.09 -36.20
CA LEU A 271 -8.49 20.52 -34.80
C LEU A 271 -7.97 21.97 -34.57
N ASN A 272 -8.62 22.81 -33.77
CA ASN A 272 -8.18 24.20 -33.64
C ASN A 272 -6.82 24.34 -32.92
N ASN A 273 -6.02 25.32 -33.36
CA ASN A 273 -4.62 25.51 -32.95
C ASN A 273 -4.42 26.70 -31.99
N ASP A 274 -5.49 27.21 -31.38
CA ASP A 274 -5.48 28.49 -30.66
C ASP A 274 -4.80 28.43 -29.28
N SER A 275 -4.18 27.31 -28.90
CA SER A 275 -3.56 27.17 -27.58
C SER A 275 -2.07 26.87 -27.65
N ILE A 276 -1.31 27.66 -26.89
CA ILE A 276 0.14 27.55 -26.71
C ILE A 276 0.49 26.40 -25.73
N GLU A 277 -0.50 25.89 -24.98
CA GLU A 277 -0.32 24.87 -23.95
C GLU A 277 -0.40 23.44 -24.51
N ALA A 278 0.66 22.66 -24.31
CA ALA A 278 0.75 21.24 -24.71
C ALA A 278 -0.43 20.39 -24.19
N THR A 279 -0.93 20.69 -22.99
CA THR A 279 -2.06 19.99 -22.36
C THR A 279 -3.38 20.17 -23.13
N ARG A 280 -3.61 21.32 -23.75
CA ARG A 280 -4.82 21.56 -24.55
C ARG A 280 -4.75 20.88 -25.92
N SER A 281 -3.55 20.68 -26.47
CA SER A 281 -3.35 19.91 -27.71
C SER A 281 -3.79 18.46 -27.53
N ILE A 282 -3.35 17.78 -26.45
CA ILE A 282 -3.75 16.38 -26.21
C ILE A 282 -5.25 16.24 -25.90
N ASP A 283 -5.86 17.22 -25.24
CA ASP A 283 -7.30 17.22 -24.94
C ASP A 283 -8.15 17.23 -26.22
N SER A 284 -7.74 18.03 -27.22
CA SER A 284 -8.42 18.06 -28.52
C SER A 284 -8.35 16.72 -29.27
N LEU A 285 -7.27 15.96 -29.09
CA LEU A 285 -7.14 14.62 -29.66
C LEU A 285 -8.04 13.62 -28.93
N TYR A 286 -8.12 13.69 -27.61
CA TYR A 286 -9.04 12.84 -26.84
C TYR A 286 -10.50 13.15 -27.18
N GLU A 287 -10.86 14.42 -27.31
CA GLU A 287 -12.19 14.85 -27.75
C GLU A 287 -12.53 14.32 -29.14
N LEU A 288 -11.58 14.32 -30.08
CA LEU A 288 -11.80 13.71 -31.40
C LEU A 288 -12.02 12.20 -31.33
N VAL A 289 -11.19 11.48 -30.56
CA VAL A 289 -11.32 10.02 -30.38
C VAL A 289 -12.66 9.67 -29.75
N LEU A 290 -13.03 10.38 -28.68
CA LEU A 290 -14.26 10.12 -27.92
C LEU A 290 -15.49 10.54 -28.72
N SER A 291 -15.46 11.67 -29.42
CA SER A 291 -16.58 12.08 -30.27
C SER A 291 -16.85 11.10 -31.41
N GLU A 292 -15.84 10.42 -31.97
CA GLU A 292 -16.09 9.32 -32.92
C GLU A 292 -16.67 8.08 -32.22
N ALA A 293 -16.18 7.73 -31.03
CA ALA A 293 -16.67 6.57 -30.29
C ALA A 293 -18.10 6.74 -29.76
N PHE A 294 -18.52 7.97 -29.47
CA PHE A 294 -19.85 8.33 -28.97
C PHE A 294 -20.83 8.73 -30.08
N GLN A 295 -20.42 8.69 -31.36
CA GLN A 295 -21.31 8.93 -32.52
C GLN A 295 -22.18 7.70 -32.83
N VAL A 296 -22.91 7.23 -31.81
CA VAL A 296 -23.76 6.04 -31.83
C VAL A 296 -25.08 6.34 -31.11
N ASP A 297 -26.04 5.42 -31.11
CA ASP A 297 -27.29 5.59 -30.36
C ASP A 297 -27.07 5.66 -28.85
N ASP A 298 -28.07 6.16 -28.11
CA ASP A 298 -27.97 6.43 -26.67
C ASP A 298 -27.64 5.16 -25.86
N ASP A 299 -28.13 3.98 -26.28
CA ASP A 299 -27.85 2.72 -25.60
C ASP A 299 -26.39 2.30 -25.81
N GLU A 300 -25.85 2.44 -27.02
CA GLU A 300 -24.44 2.17 -27.30
C GLU A 300 -23.51 3.18 -26.62
N GLN A 301 -23.88 4.46 -26.57
CA GLN A 301 -23.13 5.48 -25.84
C GLN A 301 -23.03 5.13 -24.34
N SER A 302 -24.13 4.66 -23.74
CA SER A 302 -24.15 4.21 -22.35
C SER A 302 -23.18 3.05 -22.11
N ARG A 303 -23.19 2.03 -22.99
CA ARG A 303 -22.25 0.90 -22.91
C ARG A 303 -20.78 1.33 -23.02
N VAL A 304 -20.48 2.27 -23.92
CA VAL A 304 -19.13 2.84 -24.06
C VAL A 304 -18.72 3.58 -22.79
N LYS A 305 -19.62 4.41 -22.24
CA LYS A 305 -19.37 5.17 -21.01
C LYS A 305 -19.13 4.24 -19.81
N ASP A 306 -19.99 3.26 -19.58
CA ASP A 306 -19.85 2.31 -18.46
C ASP A 306 -18.57 1.48 -18.55
N SER A 307 -18.20 1.06 -19.77
CA SER A 307 -16.94 0.35 -20.02
C SER A 307 -15.73 1.25 -19.74
N LEU A 308 -15.79 2.53 -20.11
CA LEU A 308 -14.73 3.50 -19.80
C LEU A 308 -14.60 3.76 -18.30
N VAL A 309 -15.72 4.02 -17.62
CA VAL A 309 -15.75 4.23 -16.16
C VAL A 309 -15.13 3.03 -15.45
N THR A 310 -15.50 1.82 -15.84
CA THR A 310 -14.93 0.58 -15.28
C THR A 310 -13.44 0.49 -15.54
N ALA A 311 -12.96 0.78 -16.76
CA ALA A 311 -11.53 0.73 -17.08
C ALA A 311 -10.68 1.77 -16.34
N VAL A 312 -11.29 2.88 -15.93
CA VAL A 312 -10.60 3.95 -15.19
C VAL A 312 -10.63 3.71 -13.68
N CYS A 313 -11.80 3.35 -13.14
CA CYS A 313 -12.02 3.21 -11.70
C CYS A 313 -11.60 1.84 -11.16
N ALA A 314 -11.44 0.82 -12.00
CA ALA A 314 -11.08 -0.51 -11.53
C ALA A 314 -9.72 -0.51 -10.83
N HIS A 315 -9.68 -1.06 -9.63
CA HIS A 315 -8.46 -1.08 -8.82
C HIS A 315 -7.46 -2.14 -9.32
N THR A 316 -7.87 -3.05 -10.20
CA THR A 316 -6.99 -3.99 -10.89
C THR A 316 -7.43 -4.09 -12.34
N SER A 317 -6.51 -4.39 -13.25
CA SER A 317 -6.86 -4.60 -14.66
C SER A 317 -7.74 -5.86 -14.78
N LEU A 318 -8.91 -5.68 -15.37
CA LEU A 318 -9.93 -6.71 -15.48
C LEU A 318 -9.94 -7.32 -16.89
N PRO A 319 -10.25 -8.63 -17.01
CA PRO A 319 -10.53 -9.22 -18.30
C PRO A 319 -11.86 -8.69 -18.86
N VAL A 320 -11.99 -8.65 -20.19
CA VAL A 320 -13.22 -8.18 -20.87
C VAL A 320 -14.46 -8.98 -20.41
N SER A 321 -14.28 -10.26 -20.09
CA SER A 321 -15.32 -11.12 -19.50
C SER A 321 -15.86 -10.56 -18.17
N SER A 322 -15.01 -9.93 -17.36
CA SER A 322 -15.44 -9.31 -16.09
C SER A 322 -16.28 -8.06 -16.30
N TYR A 323 -16.02 -7.27 -17.34
CA TYR A 323 -16.86 -6.12 -17.69
C TYR A 323 -18.27 -6.59 -18.06
N SER A 324 -18.36 -7.66 -18.84
CA SER A 324 -19.66 -8.24 -19.24
C SER A 324 -20.49 -8.63 -18.02
N VAL A 325 -19.88 -9.31 -17.05
CA VAL A 325 -20.58 -9.76 -15.82
C VAL A 325 -20.90 -8.59 -14.88
N LEU A 326 -19.96 -7.68 -14.63
CA LEU A 326 -20.14 -6.56 -13.70
C LEU A 326 -21.15 -5.53 -14.22
N LEU A 327 -21.13 -5.24 -15.53
CA LEU A 327 -22.01 -4.24 -16.15
C LEU A 327 -23.33 -4.84 -16.64
N GLY A 328 -23.43 -6.17 -16.75
CA GLY A 328 -24.60 -6.83 -17.35
C GLY A 328 -24.71 -6.59 -18.86
N ILE A 329 -23.59 -6.38 -19.54
CA ILE A 329 -23.51 -6.12 -20.99
C ILE A 329 -23.03 -7.40 -21.68
N GLU A 330 -23.63 -7.78 -22.82
CA GLU A 330 -23.14 -8.93 -23.60
C GLU A 330 -21.66 -8.75 -24.01
N LEU A 331 -20.89 -9.85 -23.99
CA LEU A 331 -19.45 -9.84 -24.21
C LEU A 331 -19.06 -9.14 -25.53
N ASP A 332 -19.78 -9.41 -26.62
CA ASP A 332 -19.53 -8.81 -27.94
C ASP A 332 -19.80 -7.30 -27.95
N ASN A 333 -20.75 -6.84 -27.15
CA ASN A 333 -21.07 -5.42 -27.01
C ASN A 333 -19.99 -4.69 -26.20
N VAL A 334 -19.41 -5.32 -25.17
CA VAL A 334 -18.24 -4.77 -24.46
C VAL A 334 -17.03 -4.68 -25.41
N HIS A 335 -16.77 -5.73 -26.19
CA HIS A 335 -15.70 -5.71 -27.19
C HIS A 335 -15.90 -4.59 -28.21
N THR A 336 -17.12 -4.40 -28.70
CA THR A 336 -17.45 -3.34 -29.67
C THR A 336 -17.24 -1.95 -29.06
N ALA A 337 -17.73 -1.74 -27.84
CA ALA A 337 -17.58 -0.49 -27.10
C ALA A 337 -16.10 -0.11 -26.89
N LEU A 338 -15.28 -1.06 -26.43
CA LEU A 338 -13.85 -0.82 -26.19
C LEU A 338 -13.03 -0.76 -27.49
N ALA A 339 -13.43 -1.44 -28.56
CA ALA A 339 -12.76 -1.40 -29.85
C ALA A 339 -12.82 -0.01 -30.52
N ALA A 340 -13.92 0.72 -30.33
CA ALA A 340 -14.04 2.11 -30.77
C ALA A 340 -12.95 3.01 -30.14
N LEU A 341 -12.45 2.62 -28.97
CA LEU A 341 -11.48 3.36 -28.17
C LEU A 341 -10.04 2.81 -28.30
N HIS A 342 -9.74 1.99 -29.31
CA HIS A 342 -8.45 1.31 -29.50
C HIS A 342 -7.20 2.22 -29.48
N SER A 343 -7.35 3.53 -29.68
CA SER A 343 -6.25 4.50 -29.64
C SER A 343 -5.82 4.86 -28.21
N VAL A 344 -6.74 4.74 -27.24
CA VAL A 344 -6.59 5.13 -25.84
C VAL A 344 -6.75 3.97 -24.87
N VAL A 345 -7.49 2.93 -25.26
CA VAL A 345 -7.66 1.66 -24.55
C VAL A 345 -6.91 0.54 -25.27
N HIS A 346 -6.27 -0.32 -24.51
CA HIS A 346 -5.59 -1.53 -24.95
C HIS A 346 -6.31 -2.77 -24.45
N ILE A 347 -6.54 -3.71 -25.36
CA ILE A 347 -7.05 -5.05 -25.07
C ILE A 347 -5.95 -6.04 -25.43
N SER A 348 -5.48 -6.84 -24.46
CA SER A 348 -4.37 -7.78 -24.69
C SER A 348 -4.76 -8.97 -25.57
N ASN A 349 -3.81 -9.52 -26.33
CA ASN A 349 -4.04 -10.66 -27.24
C ASN A 349 -3.97 -12.04 -26.54
N HIS A 350 -4.54 -12.20 -25.35
CA HIS A 350 -4.56 -13.45 -24.59
C HIS A 350 -5.92 -14.16 -24.65
N ALA A 351 -5.99 -15.41 -24.19
CA ALA A 351 -7.23 -16.20 -24.18
C ALA A 351 -8.36 -15.55 -23.35
N ASP A 352 -8.01 -14.76 -22.33
CA ASP A 352 -8.92 -13.87 -21.61
C ASP A 352 -8.35 -12.44 -21.66
N PRO A 353 -8.77 -11.62 -22.64
CA PRO A 353 -8.17 -10.32 -22.90
C PRO A 353 -8.32 -9.35 -21.73
N ILE A 354 -7.22 -8.80 -21.22
CA ILE A 354 -7.21 -7.78 -20.17
C ILE A 354 -7.34 -6.39 -20.79
N VAL A 355 -8.20 -5.56 -20.18
CA VAL A 355 -8.42 -4.17 -20.54
C VAL A 355 -7.48 -3.28 -19.73
N SER A 356 -6.82 -2.34 -20.41
CA SER A 356 -5.94 -1.35 -19.78
C SER A 356 -5.97 -0.04 -20.55
N VAL A 357 -5.73 1.07 -19.86
CA VAL A 357 -5.63 2.39 -20.51
C VAL A 357 -4.16 2.69 -20.82
N TYR A 358 -3.86 3.18 -22.02
CA TYR A 358 -2.47 3.35 -22.45
C TYR A 358 -1.67 4.35 -21.62
N HIS A 359 -2.32 5.40 -21.13
CA HIS A 359 -1.61 6.47 -20.45
C HIS A 359 -2.49 7.22 -19.45
N ALA A 360 -1.91 7.53 -18.29
CA ALA A 360 -2.60 8.16 -17.17
C ALA A 360 -3.20 9.55 -17.49
N SER A 361 -2.73 10.28 -18.51
CA SER A 361 -3.35 11.57 -18.90
C SER A 361 -4.74 11.46 -19.50
N PHE A 362 -5.14 10.26 -19.96
CA PHE A 362 -6.47 10.02 -20.51
C PHE A 362 -7.52 9.86 -19.39
N PRO A 363 -7.32 9.02 -18.36
CA PRO A 363 -8.14 9.06 -17.14
C PRO A 363 -8.18 10.47 -16.53
N ASP A 364 -7.03 11.16 -16.42
CA ASP A 364 -6.96 12.54 -15.91
C ASP A 364 -7.80 13.52 -16.77
N TYR A 365 -8.05 13.22 -18.05
CA TYR A 365 -8.92 14.03 -18.92
C TYR A 365 -10.39 13.73 -18.65
N LEU A 366 -10.76 12.44 -18.59
CA LEU A 366 -12.14 11.99 -18.39
C LEU A 366 -12.74 12.42 -17.04
N THR A 367 -11.92 12.52 -15.99
CA THR A 367 -12.37 12.81 -14.63
C THR A 367 -12.21 14.28 -14.20
N SER A 368 -11.58 15.11 -15.04
CA SER A 368 -11.34 16.52 -14.73
C SER A 368 -12.47 17.40 -15.25
N SER A 369 -13.28 17.94 -14.33
CA SER A 369 -14.35 18.91 -14.64
C SER A 369 -13.86 20.12 -15.45
N LYS A 370 -12.62 20.56 -15.21
CA LYS A 370 -11.98 21.66 -15.95
C LYS A 370 -11.62 21.33 -17.40
N ARG A 371 -11.43 20.04 -17.74
CA ARG A 371 -10.90 19.59 -19.05
C ARG A 371 -12.01 19.02 -19.93
N SER A 372 -12.88 18.18 -19.38
CA SER A 372 -13.95 17.52 -20.12
C SER A 372 -15.35 17.72 -19.52
N GLY A 373 -15.51 18.54 -18.47
CA GLY A 373 -16.76 18.64 -17.70
C GLY A 373 -18.04 19.00 -18.48
N ASN A 374 -17.91 19.56 -19.68
CA ASN A 374 -19.05 19.88 -20.56
C ASN A 374 -19.37 18.77 -21.58
N GLN A 375 -18.68 17.63 -21.53
CA GLN A 375 -18.78 16.55 -22.52
C GLN A 375 -19.58 15.36 -21.97
N SER A 376 -20.23 14.58 -22.85
CA SER A 376 -21.07 13.44 -22.43
C SER A 376 -20.30 12.29 -21.78
N TRP A 377 -19.03 12.12 -22.13
CA TRP A 377 -18.13 11.10 -21.58
C TRP A 377 -17.47 11.48 -20.26
N TYR A 378 -17.64 12.72 -19.78
CA TYR A 378 -17.17 13.11 -18.46
C TYR A 378 -17.92 12.36 -17.36
N PHE A 379 -17.18 12.03 -16.30
CA PHE A 379 -17.74 11.51 -15.05
C PHE A 379 -16.85 11.95 -13.88
N ALA A 380 -17.46 12.22 -12.72
CA ALA A 380 -16.69 12.44 -11.51
C ALA A 380 -16.12 11.10 -11.02
N LEU A 381 -14.87 11.10 -10.52
CA LEU A 381 -14.21 9.86 -10.10
C LEU A 381 -14.98 9.19 -8.95
N GLU A 382 -15.57 9.99 -8.07
CA GLU A 382 -16.41 9.57 -6.96
C GLU A 382 -17.67 8.83 -7.44
N GLU A 383 -18.35 9.36 -8.48
CA GLU A 383 -19.52 8.73 -9.12
C GLU A 383 -19.16 7.39 -9.78
N GLY A 384 -17.99 7.33 -10.42
CA GLY A 384 -17.49 6.09 -11.03
C GLY A 384 -17.21 5.00 -10.00
N HIS A 385 -16.58 5.35 -8.88
CA HIS A 385 -16.37 4.42 -7.77
C HIS A 385 -17.69 3.98 -7.13
N LEU A 386 -18.64 4.89 -6.93
CA LEU A 386 -19.96 4.57 -6.40
C LEU A 386 -20.71 3.57 -7.28
N THR A 387 -20.65 3.77 -8.60
CA THR A 387 -21.21 2.86 -9.59
C THR A 387 -20.59 1.46 -9.48
N LEU A 388 -19.26 1.36 -9.40
CA LEU A 388 -18.58 0.06 -9.26
C LEU A 388 -18.85 -0.61 -7.92
N ALA A 389 -18.91 0.14 -6.81
CA ALA A 389 -19.29 -0.41 -5.50
C ALA A 389 -20.68 -1.05 -5.58
N THR A 390 -21.63 -0.35 -6.19
CA THR A 390 -22.99 -0.84 -6.41
C THR A 390 -23.01 -2.09 -7.27
N LYS A 391 -22.28 -2.12 -8.40
CA LYS A 391 -22.20 -3.29 -9.29
C LYS A 391 -21.56 -4.50 -8.62
N CYS A 392 -20.54 -4.30 -7.78
CA CYS A 392 -19.94 -5.38 -7.01
C CYS A 392 -20.93 -5.97 -6.01
N LEU A 393 -21.66 -5.13 -5.26
CA LEU A 393 -22.69 -5.57 -4.31
C LEU A 393 -23.87 -6.26 -5.02
N GLU A 394 -24.29 -5.77 -6.19
CA GLU A 394 -25.30 -6.42 -7.04
C GLU A 394 -24.88 -7.84 -7.44
N LEU A 395 -23.66 -7.98 -7.96
CA LEU A 395 -23.11 -9.28 -8.35
C LEU A 395 -23.04 -10.25 -7.17
N MET A 396 -22.50 -9.78 -6.03
CA MET A 396 -22.38 -10.61 -4.83
C MET A 396 -23.74 -11.02 -4.27
N ASN A 397 -24.71 -10.10 -4.19
CA ASN A 397 -26.07 -10.42 -3.74
C ASN A 397 -26.79 -11.41 -4.66
N MET A 398 -26.49 -11.38 -5.96
CA MET A 398 -27.09 -12.28 -6.93
C MET A 398 -26.45 -13.66 -6.92
N GLN A 399 -25.12 -13.75 -6.86
CA GLN A 399 -24.39 -14.98 -7.19
C GLN A 399 -23.67 -15.64 -6.02
N LEU A 400 -23.37 -14.95 -4.91
CA LEU A 400 -22.75 -15.62 -3.77
C LEU A 400 -23.70 -16.64 -3.16
N ASP A 401 -23.23 -17.87 -3.06
CA ASP A 401 -23.94 -19.01 -2.48
C ASP A 401 -22.97 -19.95 -1.74
N PHE A 402 -23.55 -20.95 -1.08
CA PHE A 402 -22.78 -21.93 -0.32
C PHE A 402 -21.88 -22.75 -1.24
N ASN A 403 -20.59 -22.86 -0.87
CA ASN A 403 -19.59 -23.63 -1.60
C ASN A 403 -19.40 -23.16 -3.06
N ILE A 404 -19.50 -21.86 -3.32
CA ILE A 404 -19.26 -21.24 -4.63
C ILE A 404 -17.85 -21.57 -5.15
N VAL A 405 -16.88 -21.74 -4.25
CA VAL A 405 -15.50 -22.07 -4.58
C VAL A 405 -15.27 -23.55 -4.93
N LYS A 406 -16.32 -24.38 -4.77
CA LYS A 406 -16.36 -25.83 -5.09
C LYS A 406 -15.34 -26.67 -4.33
N LEU A 407 -15.22 -26.45 -3.02
CA LEU A 407 -14.48 -27.37 -2.15
C LEU A 407 -15.08 -28.77 -2.22
N THR A 408 -14.21 -29.77 -2.30
CA THR A 408 -14.63 -31.18 -2.43
C THR A 408 -14.64 -31.90 -1.09
N THR A 409 -13.90 -31.38 -0.12
CA THR A 409 -13.81 -31.95 1.23
C THR A 409 -13.47 -30.89 2.27
N SER A 410 -13.89 -31.12 3.51
CA SER A 410 -13.52 -30.31 4.67
C SER A 410 -12.27 -30.82 5.40
N TYR A 411 -11.72 -31.98 5.02
CA TYR A 411 -10.54 -32.56 5.70
C TYR A 411 -9.22 -31.86 5.34
N PHE A 412 -9.20 -31.17 4.20
CA PHE A 412 -8.00 -30.50 3.67
C PHE A 412 -8.19 -28.99 3.68
N SER A 413 -7.08 -28.28 3.84
CA SER A 413 -7.05 -26.83 3.67
C SER A 413 -7.43 -26.41 2.25
N ASN A 414 -7.66 -25.12 2.03
CA ASN A 414 -8.00 -24.57 0.72
C ASN A 414 -6.95 -24.94 -0.34
N ASP A 415 -5.66 -24.94 0.02
CA ASP A 415 -4.54 -25.22 -0.88
C ASP A 415 -4.33 -26.72 -1.14
N GLU A 416 -4.81 -27.59 -0.24
CA GLU A 416 -4.60 -29.05 -0.27
C GLU A 416 -5.80 -29.80 -0.89
N GLN A 417 -6.77 -29.07 -1.43
CA GLN A 417 -7.92 -29.69 -2.09
C GLN A 417 -7.48 -30.55 -3.29
N PRO A 418 -8.12 -31.72 -3.53
CA PRO A 418 -7.88 -32.56 -4.70
C PRO A 418 -8.04 -31.82 -6.04
N SER A 419 -8.96 -30.86 -6.07
CA SER A 419 -9.12 -29.89 -7.15
C SER A 419 -8.96 -28.49 -6.58
N ALA A 420 -8.09 -27.68 -7.20
CA ALA A 420 -7.88 -26.30 -6.78
C ALA A 420 -9.21 -25.54 -6.74
N PRO A 421 -9.54 -24.85 -5.64
CA PRO A 421 -10.73 -24.01 -5.57
C PRO A 421 -10.70 -22.95 -6.67
N PHE A 422 -11.86 -22.62 -7.23
CA PHE A 422 -11.96 -21.67 -8.33
C PHE A 422 -12.94 -20.54 -8.01
N VAL A 423 -12.45 -19.31 -8.12
CA VAL A 423 -13.27 -18.10 -8.06
C VAL A 423 -13.18 -17.41 -9.41
N ALA A 424 -14.33 -17.15 -10.03
CA ALA A 424 -14.35 -16.42 -11.30
C ALA A 424 -13.78 -15.00 -11.13
N PRO A 425 -12.97 -14.48 -12.07
CA PRO A 425 -12.38 -13.13 -11.97
C PRO A 425 -13.34 -11.99 -11.58
N PRO A 426 -14.57 -11.87 -12.13
CA PRO A 426 -15.48 -10.80 -11.70
C PRO A 426 -15.96 -10.97 -10.26
N MET A 427 -16.12 -12.21 -9.78
CA MET A 427 -16.52 -12.47 -8.40
C MET A 427 -15.38 -12.19 -7.43
N ALA A 428 -14.14 -12.59 -7.77
CA ALA A 428 -12.96 -12.26 -6.99
C ALA A 428 -12.81 -10.74 -6.85
N TYR A 429 -12.92 -10.01 -7.97
CA TYR A 429 -12.89 -8.55 -7.99
C TYR A 429 -14.00 -7.93 -7.14
N ALA A 430 -15.24 -8.42 -7.27
CA ALA A 430 -16.36 -7.90 -6.49
C ALA A 430 -16.16 -8.12 -5.00
N CYS A 431 -15.61 -9.27 -4.59
CA CYS A 431 -15.36 -9.60 -3.18
C CYS A 431 -14.20 -8.81 -2.56
N THR A 432 -13.20 -8.38 -3.34
CA THR A 432 -12.00 -7.68 -2.84
C THR A 432 -11.97 -6.17 -3.16
N GLY A 433 -12.78 -5.70 -4.10
CA GLY A 433 -12.69 -4.34 -4.64
C GLY A 433 -13.72 -3.35 -4.14
N TRP A 434 -14.90 -3.82 -3.72
CA TRP A 434 -16.04 -2.95 -3.42
C TRP A 434 -15.80 -2.00 -2.25
N GLY A 435 -15.01 -2.43 -1.25
CA GLY A 435 -14.60 -1.60 -0.13
C GLY A 435 -13.70 -0.46 -0.57
N ASN A 436 -12.72 -0.72 -1.45
CA ASN A 436 -11.88 0.34 -2.02
C ASN A 436 -12.71 1.41 -2.74
N HIS A 437 -13.73 0.98 -3.49
CA HIS A 437 -14.66 1.89 -4.14
C HIS A 437 -15.52 2.68 -3.14
N LEU A 438 -15.97 2.04 -2.07
CA LEU A 438 -16.69 2.71 -0.98
C LEU A 438 -15.82 3.82 -0.37
N PHE A 439 -14.56 3.54 -0.04
CA PHE A 439 -13.63 4.53 0.53
C PHE A 439 -13.48 5.76 -0.36
N HIS A 440 -13.25 5.58 -1.66
CA HIS A 440 -13.10 6.70 -2.60
C HIS A 440 -14.39 7.50 -2.86
N SER A 441 -15.55 7.01 -2.40
CA SER A 441 -16.84 7.70 -2.52
C SER A 441 -17.37 8.27 -1.18
N THR A 442 -16.69 8.01 -0.05
CA THR A 442 -17.18 8.33 1.31
C THR A 442 -17.47 9.81 1.59
N ASN A 443 -16.78 10.76 0.93
CA ASN A 443 -17.05 12.18 1.13
C ASN A 443 -18.44 12.62 0.62
N ASP A 444 -19.03 11.90 -0.35
CA ASP A 444 -20.36 12.21 -0.90
C ASP A 444 -21.45 11.22 -0.41
N ILE A 445 -21.08 9.97 -0.09
CA ILE A 445 -22.00 8.90 0.34
C ILE A 445 -22.88 9.30 1.53
N ILE A 446 -22.33 10.00 2.53
CA ILE A 446 -23.04 10.35 3.76
C ILE A 446 -24.27 11.24 3.48
N THR A 447 -24.33 11.89 2.31
CA THR A 447 -25.37 12.89 2.01
C THR A 447 -26.31 12.54 0.86
N LYS A 448 -26.03 11.53 0.02
CA LYS A 448 -26.75 11.37 -1.27
C LYS A 448 -27.33 10.00 -1.61
N GLU A 449 -26.86 8.89 -1.03
CA GLU A 449 -27.30 7.55 -1.48
C GLU A 449 -27.66 6.57 -0.35
N HIS A 450 -28.92 6.67 0.13
CA HIS A 450 -29.50 5.69 1.06
C HIS A 450 -29.57 4.26 0.47
N THR A 451 -29.69 4.14 -0.85
CA THR A 451 -29.84 2.85 -1.56
C THR A 451 -28.59 1.97 -1.48
N LEU A 452 -27.39 2.55 -1.35
CA LEU A 452 -26.16 1.77 -1.20
C LEU A 452 -26.10 1.08 0.16
N PHE A 453 -26.46 1.78 1.24
CA PHE A 453 -26.47 1.20 2.58
C PHE A 453 -27.53 0.12 2.72
N GLU A 454 -28.70 0.25 2.10
CA GLU A 454 -29.70 -0.83 2.03
C GLU A 454 -29.13 -2.09 1.35
N ARG A 455 -28.29 -1.91 0.32
CA ARG A 455 -27.62 -3.03 -0.36
C ARG A 455 -26.51 -3.65 0.50
N ILE A 456 -25.76 -2.84 1.25
CA ILE A 456 -24.76 -3.33 2.21
C ILE A 456 -25.45 -4.11 3.32
N ASP A 457 -26.54 -3.60 3.86
CA ASP A 457 -27.34 -4.26 4.89
C ASP A 457 -27.88 -5.61 4.38
N THR A 458 -28.51 -5.63 3.21
CA THR A 458 -28.98 -6.86 2.55
C THR A 458 -27.84 -7.86 2.34
N PHE A 459 -26.68 -7.38 1.88
CA PHE A 459 -25.50 -8.19 1.65
C PHE A 459 -24.95 -8.81 2.94
N LEU A 460 -24.77 -8.02 4.00
CA LEU A 460 -24.28 -8.54 5.28
C LEU A 460 -25.28 -9.53 5.89
N GLN A 461 -26.58 -9.26 5.77
CA GLN A 461 -27.60 -10.15 6.34
C GLN A 461 -27.74 -11.48 5.61
N THR A 462 -27.43 -11.54 4.30
CA THR A 462 -27.70 -12.74 3.49
C THR A 462 -26.47 -13.42 2.91
N LYS A 463 -25.35 -12.70 2.71
CA LYS A 463 -24.18 -13.15 1.97
C LYS A 463 -22.85 -13.13 2.72
N PHE A 464 -22.81 -12.64 3.96
CA PHE A 464 -21.59 -12.50 4.75
C PHE A 464 -20.75 -13.78 4.82
N LEU A 465 -21.35 -14.93 5.14
CA LEU A 465 -20.59 -16.19 5.24
C LEU A 465 -20.01 -16.63 3.89
N TYR A 466 -20.75 -16.44 2.79
CA TYR A 466 -20.31 -16.78 1.44
C TYR A 466 -19.22 -15.84 0.93
N TRP A 467 -19.26 -14.57 1.35
CA TRP A 467 -18.19 -13.62 1.09
C TRP A 467 -16.91 -14.03 1.83
N LEU A 468 -17.00 -14.42 3.10
CA LEU A 468 -15.87 -14.97 3.84
C LEU A 468 -15.30 -16.23 3.19
N GLU A 469 -16.13 -17.08 2.58
CA GLU A 469 -15.67 -18.27 1.84
C GLU A 469 -14.75 -17.89 0.67
N VAL A 470 -15.14 -16.89 -0.14
CA VAL A 470 -14.30 -16.37 -1.23
C VAL A 470 -13.02 -15.75 -0.69
N LEU A 471 -13.12 -14.91 0.36
CA LEU A 471 -11.95 -14.27 0.97
C LEU A 471 -10.98 -15.28 1.60
N SER A 472 -11.47 -16.38 2.15
CA SER A 472 -10.67 -17.50 2.66
C SER A 472 -9.81 -18.12 1.56
N VAL A 473 -10.40 -18.43 0.40
CA VAL A 473 -9.65 -18.97 -0.75
C VAL A 473 -8.64 -17.95 -1.29
N LEU A 474 -8.99 -16.66 -1.26
CA LEU A 474 -8.10 -15.58 -1.68
C LEU A 474 -7.07 -15.18 -0.60
N LYS A 475 -7.09 -15.81 0.59
CA LYS A 475 -6.23 -15.49 1.75
C LYS A 475 -6.27 -14.03 2.14
N ASN A 476 -7.49 -13.49 2.17
CA ASN A 476 -7.76 -12.08 2.42
C ASN A 476 -8.95 -11.90 3.37
N VAL A 477 -9.09 -12.76 4.38
CA VAL A 477 -10.19 -12.63 5.36
C VAL A 477 -10.04 -11.35 6.18
N GLN A 478 -8.82 -10.89 6.41
CA GLN A 478 -8.55 -9.65 7.14
C GLN A 478 -9.18 -8.40 6.49
N TYR A 479 -9.26 -8.38 5.14
CA TYR A 479 -9.93 -7.31 4.42
C TYR A 479 -11.40 -7.12 4.87
N ALA A 480 -12.09 -8.21 5.23
CA ALA A 480 -13.46 -8.10 5.74
C ALA A 480 -13.53 -7.33 7.06
N SER A 481 -12.63 -7.61 8.01
CA SER A 481 -12.57 -6.91 9.31
C SER A 481 -12.30 -5.41 9.13
N THR A 482 -11.30 -5.05 8.31
CA THR A 482 -10.95 -3.65 8.04
C THR A 482 -12.11 -2.89 7.39
N LEU A 483 -12.82 -3.53 6.46
CA LEU A 483 -13.95 -2.91 5.79
C LEU A 483 -15.15 -2.76 6.73
N LEU A 484 -15.46 -3.77 7.55
CA LEU A 484 -16.55 -3.70 8.54
C LEU A 484 -16.30 -2.62 9.60
N LEU A 485 -15.06 -2.43 10.05
CA LEU A 485 -14.70 -1.34 10.96
C LEU A 485 -14.95 0.03 10.33
N THR A 486 -14.69 0.16 9.04
CA THR A 486 -14.99 1.38 8.30
C THR A 486 -16.49 1.62 8.21
N ILE A 487 -17.26 0.58 7.87
CA ILE A 487 -18.72 0.67 7.79
C ILE A 487 -19.28 1.04 9.17
N ASP A 488 -18.78 0.45 10.27
CA ASP A 488 -19.14 0.81 11.64
C ASP A 488 -18.91 2.29 11.97
N LYS A 489 -17.74 2.85 11.57
CA LYS A 489 -17.44 4.28 11.70
C LYS A 489 -18.47 5.13 10.94
N VAL A 490 -18.85 4.73 9.73
CA VAL A 490 -19.85 5.47 8.93
C VAL A 490 -21.27 5.32 9.52
N CYS A 491 -21.67 4.13 9.98
CA CYS A 491 -22.94 3.90 10.67
C CYS A 491 -23.07 4.78 11.93
N THR A 492 -21.97 5.02 12.65
CA THR A 492 -21.94 5.93 13.79
C THR A 492 -22.31 7.36 13.38
N LEU A 493 -21.79 7.84 12.24
CA LEU A 493 -22.11 9.15 11.69
C LEU A 493 -23.57 9.25 11.22
N LEU A 494 -24.10 8.16 10.64
CA LEU A 494 -25.48 8.08 10.15
C LEU A 494 -26.51 7.75 11.23
N LEU A 495 -26.07 7.49 12.48
CA LEU A 495 -26.92 7.03 13.60
C LEU A 495 -27.66 5.71 13.32
N ASP A 496 -27.15 4.86 12.41
CA ASP A 496 -27.73 3.55 12.10
C ASP A 496 -27.22 2.50 13.09
N LYS A 497 -27.94 2.34 14.20
CA LYS A 497 -27.58 1.39 15.26
C LYS A 497 -27.75 -0.08 14.85
N THR A 498 -28.61 -0.38 13.89
CA THR A 498 -28.91 -1.76 13.48
C THR A 498 -27.75 -2.34 12.71
N LEU A 499 -27.34 -1.65 11.63
CA LEU A 499 -26.21 -2.06 10.81
C LEU A 499 -24.90 -2.00 11.61
N GLN A 500 -24.78 -1.02 12.52
CA GLN A 500 -23.65 -0.94 13.44
C GLN A 500 -23.51 -2.20 14.31
N THR A 501 -24.62 -2.69 14.85
CA THR A 501 -24.64 -3.90 15.68
C THR A 501 -24.25 -5.14 14.87
N ILE A 502 -24.73 -5.24 13.62
CA ILE A 502 -24.33 -6.32 12.68
C ILE A 502 -22.81 -6.28 12.44
N CYS A 503 -22.25 -5.10 12.13
CA CYS A 503 -20.83 -4.97 11.84
C CYS A 503 -19.95 -5.41 13.02
N LYS A 504 -20.26 -4.94 14.24
CA LYS A 504 -19.51 -5.32 15.45
C LYS A 504 -19.56 -6.82 15.72
N ASP A 505 -20.74 -7.43 15.59
CA ASP A 505 -20.92 -8.87 15.78
C ASP A 505 -20.14 -9.70 14.73
N PHE A 506 -20.07 -9.20 13.50
CA PHE A 506 -19.35 -9.86 12.41
C PHE A 506 -17.84 -9.73 12.55
N ILE A 507 -17.35 -8.57 13.02
CA ILE A 507 -15.93 -8.36 13.39
C ILE A 507 -15.55 -9.32 14.51
N GLU A 508 -16.40 -9.49 15.53
CA GLU A 508 -16.19 -10.44 16.62
C GLU A 508 -16.11 -11.88 16.09
N PHE A 509 -17.03 -12.26 15.20
CA PHE A 509 -17.01 -13.57 14.54
C PHE A 509 -15.70 -13.82 13.79
N ILE A 510 -15.26 -12.88 12.95
CA ILE A 510 -14.00 -13.03 12.22
C ILE A 510 -12.84 -13.12 13.20
N SER A 511 -12.75 -12.23 14.19
CA SER A 511 -11.65 -12.21 15.16
C SER A 511 -11.52 -13.51 15.94
N ASN A 512 -12.64 -14.11 16.33
CA ASN A 512 -12.66 -15.38 17.07
C ASN A 512 -12.23 -16.59 16.24
N PHE A 513 -12.53 -16.58 14.94
CA PHE A 513 -12.35 -17.76 14.08
C PHE A 513 -11.32 -17.60 12.96
N ARG A 514 -10.70 -16.42 12.79
CA ARG A 514 -9.77 -16.07 11.70
C ARG A 514 -8.71 -17.14 11.49
N GLY A 515 -8.03 -17.55 12.56
CA GLY A 515 -6.93 -18.53 12.48
C GLY A 515 -7.33 -19.86 11.80
N VAL A 516 -8.62 -20.23 11.85
CA VAL A 516 -9.15 -21.41 11.18
C VAL A 516 -9.65 -21.06 9.78
N ILE A 517 -10.49 -20.02 9.67
CA ILE A 517 -11.21 -19.72 8.43
C ILE A 517 -10.36 -19.06 7.36
N GLU A 518 -9.21 -18.45 7.69
CA GLU A 518 -8.28 -17.87 6.71
C GLU A 518 -7.77 -18.92 5.71
N TYR A 519 -7.57 -20.17 6.17
CA TYR A 519 -7.00 -21.24 5.36
C TYR A 519 -7.96 -22.41 5.08
N ASN A 520 -9.13 -22.42 5.71
CA ASN A 520 -10.08 -23.53 5.65
C ASN A 520 -11.52 -23.02 5.50
N ALA A 521 -11.97 -22.74 4.29
CA ALA A 521 -13.27 -22.10 4.06
C ALA A 521 -14.44 -22.98 4.54
N ALA A 522 -14.34 -24.31 4.41
CA ALA A 522 -15.36 -25.24 4.91
C ALA A 522 -15.61 -25.11 6.43
N HIS A 523 -14.59 -24.73 7.20
CA HIS A 523 -14.69 -24.56 8.64
C HIS A 523 -15.42 -23.28 9.06
N ILE A 524 -15.74 -22.38 8.13
CA ILE A 524 -16.71 -21.29 8.36
C ILE A 524 -18.06 -21.89 8.78
N TYR A 525 -18.51 -22.93 8.08
CA TYR A 525 -19.81 -23.56 8.30
C TYR A 525 -19.74 -24.68 9.34
N LEU A 526 -18.67 -25.48 9.35
CA LEU A 526 -18.57 -26.64 10.23
C LEU A 526 -18.14 -26.31 11.65
N SER A 527 -17.30 -25.29 11.83
CA SER A 527 -16.72 -24.95 13.13
C SER A 527 -17.15 -23.56 13.57
N ALA A 528 -16.84 -22.51 12.82
CA ALA A 528 -17.10 -21.14 13.23
C ALA A 528 -18.60 -20.89 13.49
N LEU A 529 -19.46 -21.24 12.54
CA LEU A 529 -20.91 -21.09 12.67
C LEU A 529 -21.52 -22.03 13.73
N ALA A 530 -20.93 -23.18 14.00
CA ALA A 530 -21.42 -24.10 15.03
C ALA A 530 -21.06 -23.64 16.46
N PHE A 531 -19.92 -22.99 16.62
CA PHE A 531 -19.39 -22.54 17.92
C PHE A 531 -19.66 -21.06 18.21
N VAL A 532 -20.24 -20.31 17.27
CA VAL A 532 -20.66 -18.93 17.52
C VAL A 532 -21.75 -18.88 18.60
N HIS A 533 -21.70 -17.86 19.46
CA HIS A 533 -22.67 -17.70 20.55
C HIS A 533 -24.11 -17.59 20.02
N PRO A 534 -25.13 -18.24 20.63
CA PRO A 534 -26.51 -18.20 20.12
C PRO A 534 -27.15 -16.81 20.06
N THR A 535 -26.65 -15.84 20.85
CA THR A 535 -27.12 -14.44 20.81
C THR A 535 -26.40 -13.60 19.75
N SER A 536 -25.46 -14.18 19.00
CA SER A 536 -24.76 -13.49 17.92
C SER A 536 -25.73 -13.13 16.81
N LYS A 537 -25.53 -11.97 16.20
CA LYS A 537 -26.24 -11.61 14.97
C LYS A 537 -25.90 -12.56 13.82
N VAL A 538 -24.66 -13.09 13.75
CA VAL A 538 -24.31 -14.18 12.83
C VAL A 538 -25.18 -15.42 13.06
N ALA A 539 -25.36 -15.85 14.32
CA ALA A 539 -26.20 -17.00 14.66
C ALA A 539 -27.66 -16.75 14.26
N GLU A 540 -28.20 -15.59 14.66
CA GLU A 540 -29.57 -15.18 14.39
C GLU A 540 -29.88 -15.21 12.88
N LEU A 541 -28.97 -14.70 12.05
CA LEU A 541 -29.17 -14.57 10.61
C LEU A 541 -28.89 -15.86 9.84
N TYR A 542 -27.91 -16.67 10.26
CA TYR A 542 -27.39 -17.78 9.43
C TYR A 542 -27.73 -19.18 9.95
N HIS A 543 -28.00 -19.42 11.24
CA HIS A 543 -28.28 -20.77 11.74
C HIS A 543 -29.47 -21.44 11.03
N LEU A 544 -30.51 -20.67 10.71
CA LEU A 544 -31.69 -21.19 10.00
C LEU A 544 -31.38 -21.69 8.58
N HIS A 545 -30.32 -21.19 7.94
CA HIS A 545 -29.90 -21.64 6.62
C HIS A 545 -29.13 -22.98 6.67
N PHE A 546 -28.67 -23.40 7.86
CA PHE A 546 -27.86 -24.61 8.05
C PHE A 546 -28.48 -25.51 9.14
N PRO A 547 -29.58 -26.22 8.84
CA PRO A 547 -30.33 -26.99 9.84
C PRO A 547 -29.58 -28.19 10.43
N ASN A 548 -28.49 -28.64 9.79
CA ASN A 548 -27.67 -29.78 10.22
C ASN A 548 -26.36 -29.36 10.90
N LEU A 549 -26.31 -28.17 11.50
CA LEU A 549 -25.16 -27.72 12.29
C LEU A 549 -24.94 -28.57 13.53
N LEU A 550 -23.67 -28.71 13.92
CA LEU A 550 -23.28 -29.30 15.20
C LEU A 550 -23.90 -28.48 16.34
N ALA A 551 -24.67 -29.13 17.21
CA ALA A 551 -25.26 -28.48 18.39
C ALA A 551 -24.32 -28.61 19.62
N VAL A 552 -23.76 -27.49 20.06
CA VAL A 552 -22.86 -27.41 21.22
C VAL A 552 -23.67 -27.14 22.49
N HIS A 553 -23.54 -28.00 23.50
CA HIS A 553 -24.21 -27.86 24.79
C HIS A 553 -23.18 -27.62 25.90
N GLY A 554 -23.31 -26.54 26.66
CA GLY A 554 -22.38 -26.19 27.74
C GLY A 554 -23.03 -25.39 28.87
N ARG A 555 -22.45 -25.45 30.08
CA ARG A 555 -23.03 -24.82 31.29
C ARG A 555 -23.01 -23.27 31.29
N ASN A 556 -22.24 -22.63 30.41
CA ASN A 556 -22.06 -21.17 30.35
C ASN A 556 -22.50 -20.52 29.02
N VAL A 557 -23.29 -21.21 28.19
CA VAL A 557 -23.77 -20.71 26.88
C VAL A 557 -24.76 -19.54 26.99
N MET A 558 -25.15 -19.14 28.21
CA MET A 558 -26.11 -18.07 28.48
C MET A 558 -25.55 -16.89 29.29
N VAL A 559 -24.23 -16.84 29.52
CA VAL A 559 -23.63 -15.68 30.19
C VAL A 559 -23.54 -14.52 29.20
N THR A 560 -23.92 -13.32 29.64
CA THR A 560 -23.85 -12.07 28.88
C THR A 560 -22.48 -11.93 28.22
N ARG A 561 -22.45 -11.66 26.92
CA ARG A 561 -21.22 -11.32 26.20
C ARG A 561 -20.48 -10.21 26.93
N GLN A 562 -19.23 -10.45 27.31
CA GLN A 562 -18.29 -9.37 27.53
C GLN A 562 -17.73 -9.01 26.15
N TYR A 563 -18.01 -7.78 25.70
CA TYR A 563 -17.54 -7.28 24.42
C TYR A 563 -16.03 -7.00 24.50
N GLU A 564 -15.22 -8.01 24.25
CA GLU A 564 -13.82 -7.79 23.88
C GLU A 564 -13.81 -7.26 22.45
N LEU A 565 -13.64 -5.95 22.28
CA LEU A 565 -13.62 -5.30 20.96
C LEU A 565 -12.47 -5.81 20.09
N LEU A 566 -11.32 -6.10 20.70
CA LEU A 566 -10.12 -6.62 20.07
C LEU A 566 -9.42 -7.59 21.03
N LEU A 567 -8.93 -8.71 20.49
CA LEU A 567 -8.15 -9.71 21.23
C LEU A 567 -6.72 -9.73 20.69
N PHE A 568 -5.76 -9.29 21.49
CA PHE A 568 -4.34 -9.25 21.12
C PHE A 568 -3.67 -10.59 21.44
N ARG A 569 -3.32 -11.35 20.40
CA ARG A 569 -2.64 -12.65 20.53
C ARG A 569 -1.21 -12.55 20.00
N GLY A 570 -0.21 -12.85 20.83
CA GLY A 570 1.18 -12.97 20.38
C GLY A 570 2.18 -13.26 21.50
N HIS A 571 1.89 -12.88 22.75
CA HIS A 571 2.69 -13.36 23.88
C HIS A 571 2.51 -14.85 24.12
N THR A 572 3.60 -15.52 24.51
CA THR A 572 3.62 -16.96 24.80
C THR A 572 3.54 -17.29 26.29
N ASP A 573 3.58 -16.27 27.14
CA ASP A 573 3.40 -16.35 28.60
C ASP A 573 2.55 -15.17 29.12
N SER A 574 2.37 -15.11 30.43
CA SER A 574 1.57 -14.14 31.17
C SER A 574 1.97 -12.70 30.83
N VAL A 575 0.99 -11.83 30.61
CA VAL A 575 1.22 -10.39 30.39
C VAL A 575 1.13 -9.67 31.73
N TRP A 576 2.22 -9.00 32.12
CA TRP A 576 2.33 -8.36 33.44
C TRP A 576 2.02 -6.87 33.41
N SER A 577 2.22 -6.20 32.28
CA SER A 577 2.02 -4.77 32.15
C SER A 577 1.54 -4.38 30.76
N VAL A 578 0.66 -3.39 30.70
CA VAL A 578 0.16 -2.78 29.46
C VAL A 578 0.06 -1.27 29.60
N ALA A 579 0.30 -0.52 28.52
CA ALA A 579 0.12 0.93 28.47
C ALA A 579 -0.34 1.41 27.10
N PHE A 580 -1.19 2.44 27.06
CA PHE A 580 -1.56 3.14 25.83
C PHE A 580 -0.47 4.14 25.42
N SER A 581 -0.29 4.31 24.12
CA SER A 581 0.46 5.45 23.59
C SER A 581 -0.29 6.76 23.87
N PRO A 582 0.41 7.91 23.99
CA PRO A 582 -0.23 9.20 24.26
C PRO A 582 -1.26 9.63 23.20
N ASP A 583 -1.08 9.19 21.95
CA ASP A 583 -2.00 9.44 20.85
C ASP A 583 -3.14 8.41 20.72
N GLY A 584 -3.15 7.39 21.59
CA GLY A 584 -4.15 6.33 21.63
C GLY A 584 -4.11 5.36 20.44
N LYS A 585 -3.10 5.44 19.56
CA LYS A 585 -3.01 4.56 18.39
C LYS A 585 -2.41 3.19 18.69
N TYR A 586 -1.62 3.10 19.75
CA TYR A 586 -0.90 1.89 20.10
C TYR A 586 -1.09 1.47 21.55
N ILE A 587 -0.95 0.17 21.79
CA ILE A 587 -0.78 -0.42 23.13
C ILE A 587 0.59 -1.08 23.16
N VAL A 588 1.32 -0.93 24.25
CA VAL A 588 2.52 -1.73 24.53
C VAL A 588 2.22 -2.73 25.65
N SER A 589 2.78 -3.93 25.57
CA SER A 589 2.67 -4.95 26.61
C SER A 589 4.03 -5.58 26.95
N GLY A 590 4.27 -5.88 28.22
CA GLY A 590 5.42 -6.66 28.71
C GLY A 590 4.97 -8.00 29.30
N SER A 591 5.73 -9.07 29.04
CA SER A 591 5.34 -10.44 29.38
C SER A 591 6.44 -11.26 30.06
N GLY A 592 6.02 -12.35 30.70
CA GLY A 592 6.89 -13.44 31.17
C GLY A 592 7.65 -14.17 30.06
N ASP A 593 7.29 -13.99 28.78
CA ASP A 593 8.05 -14.54 27.66
C ASP A 593 9.33 -13.74 27.30
N HIS A 594 9.69 -12.79 28.16
CA HIS A 594 10.88 -11.93 28.06
C HIS A 594 10.80 -10.90 26.92
N THR A 595 9.65 -10.77 26.27
CA THR A 595 9.45 -9.83 25.16
C THR A 595 8.51 -8.70 25.54
N ILE A 596 8.57 -7.64 24.75
CA ILE A 596 7.60 -6.56 24.73
C ILE A 596 6.94 -6.56 23.37
N CYS A 597 5.62 -6.40 23.31
CA CYS A 597 4.88 -6.30 22.06
C CYS A 597 4.22 -4.92 21.94
N LEU A 598 4.24 -4.35 20.73
CA LEU A 598 3.47 -3.17 20.36
C LEU A 598 2.27 -3.62 19.54
N TRP A 599 1.10 -3.05 19.80
CA TRP A 599 -0.16 -3.43 19.17
C TRP A 599 -0.86 -2.20 18.61
N SER A 600 -1.51 -2.35 17.46
CA SER A 600 -2.35 -1.31 16.89
C SER A 600 -3.75 -1.40 17.50
N VAL A 601 -4.21 -0.28 18.07
CA VAL A 601 -5.57 -0.15 18.64
C VAL A 601 -6.64 -0.21 17.55
N GLU A 602 -6.28 0.11 16.30
CA GLU A 602 -7.23 0.05 15.17
C GLU A 602 -7.43 -1.37 14.64
N THR A 603 -6.37 -2.20 14.61
CA THR A 603 -6.40 -3.50 13.93
C THR A 603 -6.42 -4.69 14.87
N GLY A 604 -6.00 -4.53 16.13
CA GLY A 604 -5.80 -5.65 17.05
C GLY A 604 -4.50 -6.44 16.78
N GLU A 605 -3.68 -6.03 15.81
CA GLU A 605 -2.49 -6.75 15.39
C GLU A 605 -1.21 -6.19 16.02
N ALA A 606 -0.18 -7.04 16.12
CA ALA A 606 1.15 -6.63 16.52
C ALA A 606 1.76 -5.71 15.45
N VAL A 607 2.45 -4.66 15.90
CA VAL A 607 3.15 -3.68 15.06
C VAL A 607 4.63 -4.00 15.12
N GLY A 608 5.12 -4.62 14.04
CA GLY A 608 6.49 -5.10 13.96
C GLY A 608 6.72 -6.39 14.75
N GLU A 609 7.99 -6.76 14.88
CA GLU A 609 8.41 -7.90 15.71
C GLU A 609 8.41 -7.51 17.20
N PRO A 610 8.26 -8.48 18.12
CA PRO A 610 8.44 -8.22 19.55
C PRO A 610 9.81 -7.61 19.84
N TYR A 611 9.87 -6.64 20.75
CA TYR A 611 11.13 -6.08 21.21
C TYR A 611 11.82 -7.12 22.07
N GLN A 612 12.99 -7.56 21.62
CA GLN A 612 13.81 -8.57 22.28
C GLN A 612 15.09 -7.94 22.84
N GLY A 613 15.46 -8.36 24.04
CA GLY A 613 16.72 -7.96 24.68
C GLY A 613 16.75 -8.17 26.19
N HIS A 614 15.57 -8.26 26.84
CA HIS A 614 15.51 -8.75 28.20
C HIS A 614 15.81 -10.24 28.26
N THR A 615 16.46 -10.67 29.34
CA THR A 615 16.82 -12.08 29.56
C THR A 615 15.89 -12.79 30.54
N ASP A 616 14.94 -12.06 31.11
CA ASP A 616 13.91 -12.58 32.01
C ASP A 616 12.61 -11.75 31.91
N SER A 617 11.60 -12.08 32.70
CA SER A 617 10.23 -11.54 32.64
C SER A 617 10.19 -10.02 32.64
N VAL A 618 9.34 -9.43 31.81
CA VAL A 618 9.15 -7.97 31.74
C VAL A 618 7.97 -7.58 32.62
N TRP A 619 8.25 -6.94 33.76
CA TRP A 619 7.27 -6.61 34.78
C TRP A 619 6.53 -5.29 34.52
N SER A 620 7.17 -4.34 33.84
CA SER A 620 6.60 -3.00 33.65
C SER A 620 7.01 -2.40 32.32
N VAL A 621 6.04 -1.77 31.64
CA VAL A 621 6.26 -1.00 30.40
C VAL A 621 5.55 0.36 30.48
N ALA A 622 6.13 1.39 29.86
CA ALA A 622 5.50 2.71 29.74
C ALA A 622 5.92 3.43 28.46
N PHE A 623 5.04 4.27 27.92
CA PHE A 623 5.37 5.18 26.81
C PHE A 623 5.96 6.50 27.30
N SER A 624 6.86 7.07 26.51
CA SER A 624 7.27 8.46 26.68
C SER A 624 6.09 9.41 26.37
N PRO A 625 6.05 10.62 26.94
CA PRO A 625 4.96 11.59 26.71
C PRO A 625 4.81 12.02 25.24
N ASP A 626 5.89 11.97 24.46
CA ASP A 626 5.89 12.26 23.02
C ASP A 626 5.57 11.04 22.14
N GLY A 627 5.37 9.86 22.75
CA GLY A 627 5.03 8.60 22.09
C GLY A 627 6.16 7.97 21.28
N LYS A 628 7.38 8.52 21.30
CA LYS A 628 8.50 8.05 20.48
C LYS A 628 9.26 6.88 21.10
N TYR A 629 9.18 6.73 22.41
CA TYR A 629 9.94 5.74 23.15
C TYR A 629 9.07 4.89 24.06
N ILE A 630 9.52 3.67 24.30
CA ILE A 630 8.99 2.76 25.32
C ILE A 630 10.11 2.51 26.32
N VAL A 631 9.79 2.53 27.61
CA VAL A 631 10.67 2.04 28.68
C VAL A 631 10.14 0.73 29.23
N SER A 632 11.03 -0.20 29.58
CA SER A 632 10.68 -1.47 30.21
C SER A 632 11.59 -1.80 31.38
N GLY A 633 11.02 -2.37 32.45
CA GLY A 633 11.74 -2.93 33.59
C GLY A 633 11.50 -4.44 33.70
N SER A 634 12.54 -5.21 34.03
CA SER A 634 12.54 -6.66 34.00
C SER A 634 13.11 -7.31 35.26
N ASP A 635 12.79 -8.59 35.42
CA ASP A 635 13.38 -9.51 36.39
C ASP A 635 14.89 -9.72 36.18
N ASP A 636 15.43 -9.34 35.01
CA ASP A 636 16.88 -9.37 34.75
C ASP A 636 17.67 -8.21 35.39
N ASN A 637 17.02 -7.44 36.27
CA ASN A 637 17.54 -6.28 36.99
C ASN A 637 17.87 -5.07 36.09
N THR A 638 17.49 -5.10 34.82
CA THR A 638 17.78 -4.01 33.87
C THR A 638 16.54 -3.23 33.46
N ILE A 639 16.80 -2.04 32.94
CA ILE A 639 15.79 -1.21 32.28
C ILE A 639 16.25 -0.96 30.85
N HIS A 640 15.34 -1.13 29.89
CA HIS A 640 15.58 -0.85 28.48
C HIS A 640 14.76 0.35 28.00
N LEU A 641 15.33 1.10 27.06
CA LEU A 641 14.66 2.17 26.33
C LEU A 641 14.63 1.81 24.85
N TRP A 642 13.43 1.73 24.29
CA TRP A 642 13.16 1.29 22.93
C TRP A 642 12.60 2.42 22.09
N SER A 643 12.97 2.46 20.82
CA SER A 643 12.37 3.35 19.84
C SER A 643 11.13 2.69 19.25
N VAL A 644 9.99 3.39 19.32
CA VAL A 644 8.72 2.93 18.74
C VAL A 644 8.80 2.84 17.22
N GLU A 645 9.54 3.75 16.59
CA GLU A 645 9.71 3.81 15.12
C GLU A 645 10.56 2.65 14.58
N THR A 646 11.64 2.30 15.28
CA THR A 646 12.63 1.32 14.78
C THR A 646 12.51 -0.07 15.40
N GLY A 647 11.76 -0.23 16.49
CA GLY A 647 11.68 -1.50 17.21
C GLY A 647 12.94 -1.87 18.01
N LYS A 648 13.95 -0.99 18.06
CA LYS A 648 15.29 -1.30 18.60
C LYS A 648 15.59 -0.53 19.89
N ALA A 649 16.49 -1.08 20.69
CA ALA A 649 17.01 -0.40 21.88
C ALA A 649 17.78 0.88 21.47
N VAL A 650 17.42 2.01 22.07
CA VAL A 650 18.01 3.33 21.77
C VAL A 650 19.38 3.48 22.40
N VAL A 651 19.55 2.92 23.60
CA VAL A 651 20.77 2.97 24.40
C VAL A 651 21.07 1.60 24.99
N LYS A 652 22.27 1.45 25.57
CA LYS A 652 22.60 0.26 26.36
C LYS A 652 21.65 0.14 27.56
N PRO A 653 21.45 -1.08 28.09
CA PRO A 653 20.62 -1.28 29.26
C PRO A 653 21.05 -0.42 30.43
N TYR A 654 20.09 0.23 31.08
CA TYR A 654 20.35 0.91 32.34
C TYR A 654 20.56 -0.17 33.41
N GLN A 655 21.74 -0.14 34.03
CA GLN A 655 22.16 -1.05 35.08
C GLN A 655 22.43 -0.27 36.36
N GLY A 656 21.97 -0.79 37.49
CA GLY A 656 22.18 -0.19 38.81
C GLY A 656 21.33 -0.80 39.91
N HIS A 657 20.14 -1.32 39.56
CA HIS A 657 19.36 -2.15 40.48
C HIS A 657 20.05 -3.50 40.73
N THR A 658 19.95 -4.01 41.96
CA THR A 658 20.54 -5.30 42.34
C THR A 658 19.55 -6.45 42.32
N ASP A 659 18.29 -6.17 42.03
CA ASP A 659 17.16 -7.11 42.01
C ASP A 659 16.07 -6.62 41.04
N SER A 660 15.02 -7.42 40.84
CA SER A 660 14.01 -7.25 39.79
C SER A 660 13.43 -5.84 39.73
N VAL A 661 13.33 -5.27 38.53
CA VAL A 661 12.72 -3.95 38.32
C VAL A 661 11.22 -4.11 38.10
N LEU A 662 10.43 -3.71 39.08
CA LEU A 662 8.99 -4.00 39.14
C LEU A 662 8.12 -2.90 38.56
N SER A 663 8.64 -1.67 38.49
CA SER A 663 7.89 -0.51 38.00
C SER A 663 8.82 0.49 37.33
N VAL A 664 8.42 0.99 36.17
CA VAL A 664 9.09 2.09 35.46
C VAL A 664 8.06 3.15 35.04
N SER A 665 8.48 4.42 35.01
CA SER A 665 7.63 5.53 34.56
C SER A 665 8.47 6.67 33.96
N PHE A 666 7.94 7.37 32.97
CA PHE A 666 8.56 8.56 32.41
C PHE A 666 8.17 9.82 33.17
N SER A 667 9.08 10.79 33.25
CA SER A 667 8.74 12.14 33.66
C SER A 667 7.83 12.81 32.63
N PRO A 668 6.97 13.77 33.02
CA PRO A 668 6.05 14.44 32.09
C PRO A 668 6.74 15.19 30.94
N ASP A 669 8.00 15.61 31.13
CA ASP A 669 8.82 16.24 30.10
C ASP A 669 9.61 15.24 29.24
N GLY A 670 9.51 13.93 29.52
CA GLY A 670 10.17 12.85 28.80
C GLY A 670 11.68 12.75 29.02
N LYS A 671 12.28 13.58 29.88
CA LYS A 671 13.74 13.63 30.06
C LYS A 671 14.28 12.59 31.02
N TYR A 672 13.44 12.11 31.93
CA TYR A 672 13.83 11.18 32.97
C TYR A 672 12.93 9.95 33.00
N ILE A 673 13.49 8.86 33.51
CA ILE A 673 12.78 7.64 33.87
C ILE A 673 12.95 7.44 35.36
N VAL A 674 11.89 7.06 36.08
CA VAL A 674 11.97 6.57 37.46
C VAL A 674 11.71 5.07 37.46
N SER A 675 12.42 4.34 38.32
CA SER A 675 12.22 2.90 38.52
C SER A 675 12.16 2.52 39.99
N GLY A 676 11.31 1.55 40.31
CA GLY A 676 11.23 0.88 41.62
C GLY A 676 11.56 -0.60 41.48
N SER A 677 12.30 -1.14 42.44
CA SER A 677 12.81 -2.52 42.40
C SER A 677 12.54 -3.30 43.68
N TYR A 678 12.62 -4.62 43.56
CA TYR A 678 12.67 -5.56 44.66
C TYR A 678 13.87 -5.31 45.61
N ASP A 679 14.92 -4.62 45.13
CA ASP A 679 16.07 -4.20 45.94
C ASP A 679 15.77 -3.08 46.96
N LYS A 680 14.50 -2.65 47.03
CA LYS A 680 13.96 -1.66 47.98
C LYS A 680 14.37 -0.23 47.68
N THR A 681 15.01 0.02 46.54
CA THR A 681 15.45 1.34 46.12
C THR A 681 14.62 1.89 44.96
N ILE A 682 14.73 3.20 44.77
CA ILE A 682 14.19 3.89 43.60
C ILE A 682 15.35 4.58 42.90
N HIS A 683 15.41 4.46 41.58
CA HIS A 683 16.42 5.13 40.77
C HIS A 683 15.79 6.10 39.78
N LEU A 684 16.52 7.17 39.48
CA LEU A 684 16.18 8.15 38.45
C LEU A 684 17.21 8.04 37.32
N TRP A 685 16.79 7.95 36.07
CA TRP A 685 17.65 7.74 34.91
C TRP A 685 17.45 8.88 33.90
N SER A 686 18.52 9.28 33.22
CA SER A 686 18.47 10.33 32.20
C SER A 686 18.32 9.70 30.81
N VAL A 687 17.27 10.10 30.09
CA VAL A 687 17.00 9.64 28.72
C VAL A 687 18.03 10.18 27.73
N GLU A 688 18.41 11.47 27.84
CA GLU A 688 19.35 12.13 26.92
C GLU A 688 20.77 11.58 26.98
N THR A 689 21.25 11.20 28.17
CA THR A 689 22.64 10.80 28.35
C THR A 689 22.86 9.30 28.20
N GLY A 690 21.79 8.49 28.28
CA GLY A 690 21.87 7.03 28.19
C GLY A 690 22.81 6.39 29.22
N LYS A 691 23.03 7.06 30.36
CA LYS A 691 23.97 6.66 31.41
C LYS A 691 23.24 6.24 32.69
N ALA A 692 23.98 5.55 33.56
CA ALA A 692 23.54 5.07 34.87
C ALA A 692 22.86 6.14 35.72
N ALA A 693 22.11 5.71 36.74
CA ALA A 693 21.22 6.53 37.55
C ALA A 693 21.79 7.93 37.84
N VAL A 694 20.98 8.96 37.56
CA VAL A 694 21.28 10.33 37.91
C VAL A 694 21.36 10.37 39.43
N GLY A 695 22.56 10.57 39.97
CA GLY A 695 22.89 10.65 41.40
C GLY A 695 22.55 9.40 42.23
N GLU A 696 22.55 9.54 43.56
CA GLU A 696 22.30 8.41 44.48
C GLU A 696 20.84 7.92 44.43
N PRO A 697 20.59 6.62 44.71
CA PRO A 697 19.25 6.05 44.80
C PRO A 697 18.44 6.71 45.93
N TYR A 698 17.12 6.81 45.76
CA TYR A 698 16.25 7.19 46.87
C TYR A 698 16.10 5.96 47.78
N GLN A 699 16.57 6.11 49.03
CA GLN A 699 16.55 5.06 50.04
C GLN A 699 15.59 5.44 51.17
N GLY A 700 14.86 4.46 51.69
CA GLY A 700 13.96 4.63 52.83
C GLY A 700 12.90 3.55 52.95
N HIS A 701 12.54 2.88 51.85
CA HIS A 701 11.69 1.71 51.91
C HIS A 701 12.41 0.52 52.57
N THR A 702 11.69 -0.19 53.43
CA THR A 702 12.18 -1.40 54.12
C THR A 702 11.83 -2.70 53.39
N ASP A 703 11.04 -2.59 52.32
CA ASP A 703 10.50 -3.69 51.51
C ASP A 703 10.46 -3.31 50.02
N SER A 704 10.19 -4.30 49.16
CA SER A 704 10.17 -4.18 47.69
C SER A 704 9.30 -3.03 47.20
N VAL A 705 9.83 -2.19 46.30
CA VAL A 705 9.11 -1.06 45.70
C VAL A 705 8.32 -1.56 44.48
N ARG A 706 7.00 -1.66 44.64
CA ARG A 706 6.09 -2.26 43.66
C ARG A 706 5.56 -1.28 42.61
N SER A 707 5.55 0.01 42.93
CA SER A 707 5.03 1.05 42.04
C SER A 707 5.73 2.37 42.26
N VAL A 708 6.06 3.06 41.16
CA VAL A 708 6.58 4.43 41.14
C VAL A 708 5.84 5.26 40.10
N ALA A 709 5.64 6.55 40.39
CA ALA A 709 5.07 7.49 39.43
C ALA A 709 5.57 8.92 39.67
N PHE A 710 5.65 9.70 38.60
CA PHE A 710 5.89 11.15 38.70
C PHE A 710 4.60 11.91 38.98
N SER A 711 4.73 13.04 39.68
CA SER A 711 3.69 14.08 39.67
C SER A 711 3.55 14.69 38.27
N LEU A 712 2.37 15.24 37.98
CA LEU A 712 2.07 15.86 36.67
C LEU A 712 2.99 17.03 36.31
N ASP A 713 3.58 17.70 37.31
CA ASP A 713 4.54 18.78 37.13
C ASP A 713 6.02 18.30 37.13
N GLY A 714 6.24 17.00 37.30
CA GLY A 714 7.56 16.36 37.30
C GLY A 714 8.44 16.66 38.51
N LYS A 715 7.94 17.39 39.51
CA LYS A 715 8.73 17.80 40.68
C LYS A 715 8.85 16.73 41.75
N TYR A 716 7.91 15.78 41.77
CA TYR A 716 7.81 14.78 42.81
C TYR A 716 7.73 13.37 42.24
N ILE A 717 8.23 12.41 43.00
CA ILE A 717 8.05 10.97 42.77
C ILE A 717 7.24 10.42 43.94
N VAL A 718 6.20 9.64 43.64
CA VAL A 718 5.50 8.82 44.63
C VAL A 718 5.91 7.36 44.44
N SER A 719 6.10 6.65 45.55
CA SER A 719 6.46 5.23 45.53
C SER A 719 5.67 4.44 46.57
N GLY A 720 5.22 3.24 46.18
CA GLY A 720 4.54 2.29 47.05
C GLY A 720 5.36 1.00 47.20
N CYS A 721 5.52 0.53 48.44
CA CYS A 721 6.21 -0.73 48.73
C CYS A 721 5.28 -1.82 49.27
N GLU A 722 5.72 -3.08 49.18
CA GLU A 722 5.00 -4.26 49.66
C GLU A 722 4.74 -4.23 51.18
N GLY A 723 5.60 -3.55 51.93
CA GLY A 723 5.45 -3.32 53.37
C GLY A 723 4.36 -2.32 53.77
N GLY A 724 3.48 -1.90 52.85
CA GLY A 724 2.32 -1.06 53.12
C GLY A 724 2.61 0.43 53.32
N THR A 725 3.78 0.91 52.85
CA THR A 725 4.15 2.34 52.94
C THR A 725 4.13 3.02 51.58
N ILE A 726 3.58 4.23 51.54
CA ILE A 726 3.68 5.14 50.41
C ILE A 726 4.57 6.33 50.81
N ARG A 727 5.55 6.67 49.97
CA ARG A 727 6.50 7.76 50.21
C ARG A 727 6.47 8.78 49.07
N LEU A 728 6.76 10.03 49.40
CA LEU A 728 6.83 11.15 48.47
C LEU A 728 8.22 11.76 48.48
N TRP A 729 8.85 11.83 47.31
CA TRP A 729 10.22 12.28 47.13
C TRP A 729 10.28 13.53 46.27
N SER A 730 11.17 14.45 46.64
CA SER A 730 11.53 15.60 45.82
C SER A 730 12.55 15.20 44.74
N VAL A 731 12.25 15.47 43.48
CA VAL A 731 13.19 15.19 42.37
C VAL A 731 14.40 16.12 42.41
N GLU A 732 14.21 17.37 42.85
CA GLU A 732 15.26 18.38 42.91
C GLU A 732 16.21 18.16 44.09
N THR A 733 15.66 17.97 45.29
CA THR A 733 16.47 17.83 46.52
C THR A 733 16.86 16.39 46.81
N ARG A 734 16.18 15.41 46.21
CA ARG A 734 16.36 13.96 46.43
C ARG A 734 16.06 13.48 47.84
N GLU A 735 15.25 14.25 48.55
CA GLU A 735 14.86 13.97 49.92
C GLU A 735 13.37 13.60 49.98
N GLU A 736 13.01 12.81 50.99
CA GLU A 736 11.63 12.55 51.35
C GLU A 736 11.00 13.84 51.92
N ILE A 737 9.78 14.17 51.49
CA ILE A 737 9.18 15.49 51.77
C ILE A 737 8.49 15.54 53.14
N GLU A 738 7.87 14.46 53.64
CA GLU A 738 7.27 14.36 54.98
C GLU A 738 6.86 12.90 55.32
N GLU A 739 6.51 12.61 56.60
CA GLU A 739 6.31 11.25 57.16
C GLU A 739 5.47 10.30 56.29
N SER A 740 6.01 9.10 56.07
CA SER A 740 5.41 8.02 55.27
C SER A 740 3.91 7.85 55.51
N TYR A 741 3.12 7.89 54.43
CA TYR A 741 1.71 7.56 54.50
C TYR A 741 1.59 6.04 54.74
N GLN A 742 1.16 5.65 55.95
CA GLN A 742 0.81 4.28 56.28
C GLN A 742 -0.67 4.07 56.05
N GLY A 743 -1.01 3.15 55.14
CA GLY A 743 -2.40 2.81 54.87
C GLY A 743 -2.57 2.05 53.57
N HIS A 744 -2.51 0.72 53.68
CA HIS A 744 -3.27 -0.20 52.83
C HIS A 744 -3.63 -1.45 53.60
#